data_AF-A0A3N7FJL2-F1
#
_entry.id   AF-A0A3N7FJL2-F1
#
_cell.length_a   1.000
_cell.length_b   1.000
_cell.length_c   1.000
_cell.angle_alpha   90.00
_cell.angle_beta   90.00
_cell.angle_gamma   90.00
#
_symmetry.space_group_name_H-M   'P 1'
#
loop_
_entity.id
_entity.type
_entity.pdbx_description
1 polymer ?
#
loop_
_entity_poly.entity_id
_entity_poly.type
_entity_poly.pdbx_seq_one_letter_code
_entity_poly.pdbx_strand_id
1 'polypeptide(L)'
;MAMLFLLLLFSSSLISGFTYGAKHEKEYCAMYDICGARSDGKVLNCPFPTSSVKPDDYFSAKIQSLCPAISGNVCCTETQFDTLRAQVQQAIPLLVGCPACLRNFLNLFCELSCSPNQSLFINVTSISEVIGNLTVDGIAYYVTDDFGERLYDSCKDVKFGTMNTRAIDFVGGGANNFKEWFAFIGQKAPPGFPGSPYEIDFKSTIPDSSKMVPMNVSAYSCGDTSLGCSCGDCPLAPACSSSEPPSPPKKESCLIRIGPLKVKCLDFSVAILYIILVFAFLGWASLNRTRERRAAASKEPLLSSMDEVEADSTEIQKDGKVPRLINRFQLDGVQGHMSSFYRNYGKWVARNPTLILCSSVAVVLVLCIGLICFKVETRPEKLWVGPGSKAAEEKHFFDSHLAPFYRIEQLILATLPDSKNDKRNSIVTDENIQLLFEIQKKVDGIRANYSGSVVSLTDICLKPLGDDCATQSLLQYFKMDPENYDDYGGVEHAEYCFQHYTTADTCMSAFKAPLDPSTALGGFSGNNYSEASAFVVTYPVNNAIDEAGNGKAVAWEKAFIRLVKEELLPMVQSSNLTLSYSSESSIEEELKRESTADIITIAVSYVVMFAYVSVTLGDASRLSTFFLSSKVLLGLSGVVLVMLSVLGSVGFFSAVGVKSTLIIMEVIPFLVLAVGVDNMCILVHAVKRQSIELAIEERISNALHEVGPSITLASLSEILAFAVGSFIPMPACRVFSMFAALAVLLDFLLQVTAFVALIAFDCRRAEDNRIDCFPCIKVPSSPGGSNEGINQRRPGLLARYMKEVHAPILGLWAVKIVVIAIFVAFALASVALCPRIESGLEQQVVLPRDSYLQGYFNNISEYLRIGPPLYFVVKDYNYSLESRHTNQLCSISQCDSNSLLNEVSRASLVPESSYIAKPAASWLDDFLVWLSPEAFGCCRKFMNGTYCPPDDQPPCCSPDEFSCGFGGVCKDCTTCFRHSAFGFG
;
A
#
# COMPACT_ATOMS: atom_id res chain seq x y z
N MET A 1 69.56 -18.56 -8.29
CA MET A 1 69.65 -18.45 -9.76
C MET A 1 70.47 -19.65 -10.26
N ALA A 2 69.85 -20.50 -11.10
CA ALA A 2 70.43 -21.63 -11.85
C ALA A 2 70.47 -23.09 -11.31
N MET A 3 70.03 -23.42 -10.07
CA MET A 3 70.08 -24.84 -9.61
C MET A 3 68.85 -25.36 -8.84
N LEU A 4 67.71 -24.67 -8.91
CA LEU A 4 66.41 -25.19 -8.44
C LEU A 4 65.40 -25.40 -9.58
N PHE A 5 65.77 -25.01 -10.80
CA PHE A 5 64.88 -25.02 -11.98
C PHE A 5 64.96 -26.33 -12.79
N LEU A 6 65.90 -27.24 -12.47
CA LEU A 6 66.13 -28.48 -13.22
C LEU A 6 65.44 -29.73 -12.62
N LEU A 7 64.86 -29.65 -11.43
CA LEU A 7 64.20 -30.79 -10.76
C LEU A 7 62.67 -30.79 -10.91
N LEU A 8 62.06 -29.70 -11.38
CA LEU A 8 60.61 -29.60 -11.63
C LEU A 8 60.21 -29.88 -13.09
N LEU A 9 61.17 -30.12 -13.99
CA LEU A 9 60.91 -30.38 -15.42
C LEU A 9 60.92 -31.87 -15.78
N PHE A 10 61.06 -32.79 -14.82
CA PHE A 10 61.20 -34.23 -15.07
C PHE A 10 60.17 -35.14 -14.37
N SER A 11 59.06 -34.60 -13.88
CA SER A 11 57.96 -35.40 -13.28
C SER A 11 56.60 -35.22 -13.94
N SER A 12 56.53 -34.66 -15.16
CA SER A 12 55.27 -34.41 -15.88
C SER A 12 55.24 -34.96 -17.31
N SER A 13 55.97 -36.05 -17.57
CA SER A 13 56.03 -36.66 -18.91
C SER A 13 56.15 -38.18 -18.84
N LEU A 14 55.18 -38.84 -18.20
CA LEU A 14 55.00 -40.30 -18.29
C LEU A 14 53.57 -40.71 -17.90
N ILE A 15 52.58 -40.21 -18.64
CA ILE A 15 51.41 -41.02 -19.02
C ILE A 15 51.26 -40.81 -20.53
N SER A 16 51.92 -41.69 -21.27
CA SER A 16 51.71 -41.90 -22.69
C SER A 16 50.22 -42.08 -22.96
N GLY A 17 49.67 -41.27 -23.86
CA GLY A 17 48.31 -41.42 -24.37
C GLY A 17 48.10 -42.84 -24.91
N PHE A 18 47.32 -43.63 -24.19
CA PHE A 18 46.67 -44.81 -24.74
C PHE A 18 45.41 -44.34 -25.45
N THR A 19 45.51 -44.00 -26.72
CA THR A 19 44.34 -43.95 -27.60
C THR A 19 43.89 -45.38 -27.85
N TYR A 20 42.95 -45.89 -27.04
CA TYR A 20 42.06 -46.96 -27.52
C TYR A 20 41.49 -46.46 -28.85
N GLY A 21 41.72 -47.20 -29.95
CA GLY A 21 41.43 -46.71 -31.30
C GLY A 21 40.00 -46.20 -31.43
N ALA A 22 39.82 -44.87 -31.40
CA ALA A 22 38.52 -44.24 -31.48
C ALA A 22 37.95 -44.46 -32.87
N LYS A 23 36.99 -45.38 -32.96
CA LYS A 23 36.32 -45.75 -34.21
C LYS A 23 35.04 -44.95 -34.33
N HIS A 24 35.07 -43.90 -35.16
CA HIS A 24 33.93 -43.02 -35.43
C HIS A 24 33.23 -43.48 -36.73
N GLU A 25 32.20 -44.32 -36.59
CA GLU A 25 31.41 -44.88 -37.69
C GLU A 25 29.91 -44.93 -37.33
N LYS A 26 29.04 -45.05 -38.33
CA LYS A 26 27.60 -45.27 -38.10
C LYS A 26 27.38 -46.60 -37.36
N GLU A 27 26.33 -46.66 -36.54
CA GLU A 27 25.97 -47.83 -35.74
C GLU A 27 27.06 -48.28 -34.75
N TYR A 28 27.88 -47.35 -34.27
CA TYR A 28 28.99 -47.59 -33.35
C TYR A 28 28.95 -46.64 -32.15
N CYS A 29 29.25 -47.18 -30.98
CA CYS A 29 29.15 -46.53 -29.68
C CYS A 29 30.52 -46.03 -29.20
N ALA A 30 30.54 -44.88 -28.55
CA ALA A 30 31.76 -44.33 -27.90
C ALA A 30 31.94 -44.89 -26.49
N MET A 31 30.83 -45.13 -25.79
CA MET A 31 30.76 -45.67 -24.44
C MET A 31 29.60 -46.66 -24.35
N TYR A 32 29.75 -47.73 -23.57
CA TYR A 32 28.76 -48.78 -23.46
C TYR A 32 28.86 -49.50 -22.10
N ASP A 33 27.73 -49.66 -21.40
CA ASP A 33 27.63 -50.21 -20.04
C ASP A 33 28.22 -49.32 -18.91
N ILE A 34 27.96 -49.70 -17.65
CA ILE A 34 28.40 -49.01 -16.42
C ILE A 34 29.57 -49.78 -15.78
N CYS A 35 30.70 -49.11 -15.54
CA CYS A 35 31.92 -49.75 -15.06
C CYS A 35 32.31 -49.41 -13.62
N GLY A 36 31.73 -48.37 -13.02
CA GLY A 36 32.04 -47.97 -11.66
C GLY A 36 31.07 -46.93 -11.11
N ALA A 37 31.23 -46.60 -9.83
CA ALA A 37 30.46 -45.56 -9.16
C ALA A 37 31.39 -44.71 -8.29
N ARG A 38 31.12 -43.41 -8.24
CA ARG A 38 31.78 -42.45 -7.35
C ARG A 38 31.38 -42.68 -5.89
N SER A 39 32.10 -42.05 -4.96
CA SER A 39 31.83 -42.15 -3.51
C SER A 39 30.45 -41.65 -3.09
N ASP A 40 29.81 -40.81 -3.90
CA ASP A 40 28.46 -40.27 -3.73
C ASP A 40 27.37 -41.14 -4.41
N GLY A 41 27.73 -42.34 -4.90
CA GLY A 41 26.81 -43.28 -5.54
C GLY A 41 26.51 -43.00 -7.01
N LYS A 42 27.06 -41.93 -7.60
CA LYS A 42 26.86 -41.63 -9.03
C LYS A 42 27.63 -42.60 -9.92
N VAL A 43 26.92 -43.25 -10.85
CA VAL A 43 27.49 -44.25 -11.76
C VAL A 43 28.26 -43.62 -12.92
N LEU A 44 29.27 -44.32 -13.42
CA LEU A 44 30.16 -43.91 -14.51
C LEU A 44 30.17 -44.95 -15.64
N ASN A 45 30.09 -44.47 -16.88
CA ASN A 45 30.09 -45.31 -18.08
C ASN A 45 31.46 -45.93 -18.35
N CYS A 46 31.47 -47.07 -19.04
CA CYS A 46 32.69 -47.70 -19.52
C CYS A 46 33.22 -47.01 -20.79
N PRO A 47 34.55 -46.82 -20.94
CA PRO A 47 35.15 -46.21 -22.12
C PRO A 47 35.33 -47.21 -23.29
N PHE A 48 34.62 -48.34 -23.30
CA PHE A 48 34.81 -49.39 -24.30
C PHE A 48 33.89 -49.16 -25.52
N PRO A 49 34.44 -48.93 -26.72
CA PRO A 49 33.64 -48.66 -27.90
C PRO A 49 33.17 -49.96 -28.57
N THR A 50 31.87 -50.09 -28.84
CA THR A 50 31.21 -51.31 -29.33
C THR A 50 30.27 -51.00 -30.50
N SER A 51 29.84 -52.02 -31.25
CA SER A 51 28.73 -51.85 -32.22
C SER A 51 27.40 -51.69 -31.48
N SER A 52 26.52 -50.84 -32.01
CA SER A 52 25.17 -50.67 -31.49
C SER A 52 24.40 -52.00 -31.47
N VAL A 53 23.59 -52.20 -30.42
CA VAL A 53 22.90 -53.47 -30.16
C VAL A 53 21.40 -53.30 -30.39
N LYS A 54 20.76 -54.30 -31.00
CA LYS A 54 19.30 -54.30 -31.14
C LYS A 54 18.65 -54.63 -29.78
N PRO A 55 17.84 -53.74 -29.20
CA PRO A 55 17.15 -54.02 -27.95
C PRO A 55 16.01 -55.04 -28.17
N ASP A 56 15.61 -55.74 -27.12
CA ASP A 56 14.40 -56.56 -27.11
C ASP A 56 13.14 -55.68 -27.14
N ASP A 57 11.99 -56.26 -27.51
CA ASP A 57 10.75 -55.49 -27.73
C ASP A 57 10.30 -54.72 -26.50
N TYR A 58 10.52 -55.28 -25.30
CA TYR A 58 10.18 -54.61 -24.04
C TYR A 58 11.10 -53.42 -23.75
N PHE A 59 12.42 -53.62 -23.88
CA PHE A 59 13.38 -52.53 -23.71
C PHE A 59 13.22 -51.45 -24.79
N SER A 60 12.91 -51.83 -26.03
CA SER A 60 12.61 -50.89 -27.12
C SER A 60 11.41 -50.00 -26.79
N ALA A 61 10.32 -50.58 -26.26
CA ALA A 61 9.16 -49.81 -25.80
C ALA A 61 9.50 -48.90 -24.60
N LYS A 62 10.36 -49.37 -23.70
CA LYS A 62 10.86 -48.60 -22.55
C LYS A 62 11.68 -47.39 -23.03
N ILE A 63 12.56 -47.54 -24.01
CA ILE A 63 13.30 -46.42 -24.63
C ILE A 63 12.35 -45.42 -25.31
N GLN A 64 11.39 -45.91 -26.09
CA GLN A 64 10.44 -45.05 -26.82
C GLN A 64 9.55 -44.21 -25.89
N SER A 65 9.35 -44.64 -24.64
CA SER A 65 8.59 -43.89 -23.62
C SER A 65 9.24 -42.55 -23.26
N LEU A 66 10.57 -42.47 -23.25
CA LEU A 66 11.33 -41.25 -22.93
C LEU A 66 11.91 -40.60 -24.20
N CYS A 67 12.48 -41.42 -25.08
CA CYS A 67 13.25 -41.06 -26.26
C CYS A 67 12.57 -41.58 -27.55
N PRO A 68 11.39 -41.06 -27.96
CA PRO A 68 10.65 -41.56 -29.11
C PRO A 68 11.37 -41.36 -30.45
N ALA A 69 12.34 -40.45 -30.51
CA ALA A 69 13.17 -40.23 -31.70
C ALA A 69 14.16 -41.39 -31.98
N ILE A 70 14.49 -42.19 -30.95
CA ILE A 70 15.42 -43.32 -31.08
C ILE A 70 14.62 -44.58 -31.44
N SER A 71 14.96 -45.17 -32.59
CA SER A 71 14.36 -46.43 -33.06
C SER A 71 15.44 -47.34 -33.67
N GLY A 72 15.28 -48.65 -33.51
CA GLY A 72 16.25 -49.63 -34.01
C GLY A 72 17.36 -49.94 -33.00
N ASN A 73 18.61 -50.02 -33.46
CA ASN A 73 19.77 -50.33 -32.62
C ASN A 73 20.06 -49.18 -31.65
N VAL A 74 20.67 -49.48 -30.51
CA VAL A 74 20.96 -48.51 -29.43
C VAL A 74 22.34 -48.75 -28.82
N CYS A 75 22.90 -47.71 -28.22
CA CYS A 75 24.20 -47.72 -27.54
C CYS A 75 24.11 -47.71 -26.01
N CYS A 76 22.99 -48.17 -25.44
CA CYS A 76 22.79 -48.22 -24.00
C CYS A 76 22.23 -49.55 -23.52
N THR A 77 22.60 -49.94 -22.30
CA THR A 77 22.00 -51.07 -21.58
C THR A 77 20.75 -50.63 -20.80
N GLU A 78 19.94 -51.58 -20.33
CA GLU A 78 18.75 -51.26 -19.54
C GLU A 78 19.09 -50.48 -18.26
N THR A 79 20.19 -50.81 -17.60
CA THR A 79 20.68 -50.11 -16.39
C THR A 79 21.16 -48.69 -16.70
N GLN A 80 21.82 -48.46 -17.84
CA GLN A 80 22.16 -47.12 -18.31
C GLN A 80 20.92 -46.29 -18.61
N PHE A 81 19.91 -46.89 -19.25
CA PHE A 81 18.66 -46.19 -19.55
C PHE A 81 17.88 -45.85 -18.28
N ASP A 82 17.80 -46.76 -17.30
CA ASP A 82 17.14 -46.47 -16.02
C ASP A 82 17.87 -45.38 -15.23
N THR A 83 19.20 -45.34 -15.31
CA THR A 83 20.01 -44.25 -14.76
C THR A 83 19.70 -42.92 -15.45
N LEU A 84 19.70 -42.89 -16.78
CA LEU A 84 19.33 -41.71 -17.57
C LEU A 84 17.95 -41.20 -17.16
N ARG A 85 16.97 -42.11 -17.09
CA ARG A 85 15.59 -41.78 -16.71
C ARG A 85 15.54 -41.13 -15.34
N ALA A 86 16.21 -41.69 -14.33
CA ALA A 86 16.26 -41.14 -12.99
C ALA A 86 16.94 -39.75 -12.93
N GLN A 87 17.99 -39.54 -13.72
CA GLN A 87 18.71 -38.26 -13.76
C GLN A 87 17.88 -37.15 -14.43
N VAL A 88 17.25 -37.42 -15.57
CA VAL A 88 16.44 -36.39 -16.25
C VAL A 88 15.14 -36.10 -15.51
N GLN A 89 14.62 -37.06 -14.74
CA GLN A 89 13.39 -36.92 -13.95
C GLN A 89 13.42 -35.75 -12.97
N GLN A 90 14.61 -35.34 -12.50
CA GLN A 90 14.77 -34.16 -11.65
C GLN A 90 14.43 -32.84 -12.37
N ALA A 91 14.67 -32.77 -13.68
CA ALA A 91 14.43 -31.58 -14.50
C ALA A 91 13.01 -31.55 -15.11
N ILE A 92 12.32 -32.70 -15.20
CA ILE A 92 11.00 -32.78 -15.86
C ILE A 92 9.96 -31.86 -15.20
N PRO A 93 9.76 -31.85 -13.87
CA PRO A 93 8.75 -30.99 -13.23
C PRO A 93 8.96 -29.50 -13.50
N LEU A 94 10.18 -29.08 -13.82
CA LEU A 94 10.53 -27.69 -14.12
C LEU A 94 10.21 -27.31 -15.57
N LEU A 95 10.30 -28.26 -16.51
CA LEU A 95 10.18 -27.99 -17.96
C LEU A 95 8.86 -28.48 -18.56
N VAL A 96 8.08 -29.28 -17.83
CA VAL A 96 6.83 -29.89 -18.30
C VAL A 96 5.72 -28.89 -18.62
N GLY A 97 5.81 -27.65 -18.12
CA GLY A 97 4.93 -26.56 -18.56
C GLY A 97 4.99 -26.31 -20.08
N CYS A 98 6.13 -26.61 -20.72
CA CYS A 98 6.38 -26.42 -22.14
C CYS A 98 6.84 -27.73 -22.81
N PRO A 99 5.94 -28.47 -23.47
CA PRO A 99 6.26 -29.77 -24.09
C PRO A 99 7.38 -29.70 -25.14
N ALA A 100 7.46 -28.63 -25.94
CA ALA A 100 8.55 -28.44 -26.91
C ALA A 100 9.92 -28.34 -26.22
N CYS A 101 10.01 -27.54 -25.15
CA CYS A 101 11.23 -27.40 -24.35
C CYS A 101 11.64 -28.74 -23.76
N LEU A 102 10.72 -29.41 -23.07
CA LEU A 102 10.96 -30.71 -22.45
C LEU A 102 11.44 -31.75 -23.48
N ARG A 103 10.80 -31.79 -24.66
CA ARG A 103 11.19 -32.71 -25.73
C ARG A 103 12.60 -32.45 -26.25
N ASN A 104 12.94 -31.18 -26.50
CA ASN A 104 14.28 -30.81 -26.97
C ASN A 104 15.35 -31.15 -25.91
N PHE A 105 15.07 -30.88 -24.63
CA PHE A 105 15.96 -31.20 -23.52
C PHE A 105 16.20 -32.70 -23.39
N LEU A 106 15.14 -33.51 -23.47
CA LEU A 106 15.26 -34.97 -23.45
C LEU A 106 16.06 -35.49 -24.66
N ASN A 107 15.82 -34.96 -25.86
CA ASN A 107 16.54 -35.38 -27.07
C ASN A 107 18.06 -35.21 -26.93
N LEU A 108 18.54 -34.15 -26.27
CA LEU A 108 19.97 -33.93 -26.00
C LEU A 108 20.59 -35.10 -25.21
N PHE A 109 19.97 -35.52 -24.11
CA PHE A 109 20.49 -36.60 -23.26
C PHE A 109 20.19 -38.01 -23.80
N CYS A 110 19.09 -38.17 -24.53
CA CYS A 110 18.76 -39.39 -25.25
C CYS A 110 19.83 -39.69 -26.32
N GLU A 111 20.20 -38.70 -27.13
CA GLU A 111 21.25 -38.86 -28.14
C GLU A 111 22.63 -39.07 -27.51
N LEU A 112 22.91 -38.37 -26.40
CA LEU A 112 24.14 -38.57 -25.63
C LEU A 112 24.29 -40.03 -25.18
N SER A 113 23.22 -40.63 -24.67
CA SER A 113 23.29 -41.90 -23.93
C SER A 113 23.00 -43.13 -24.79
N CYS A 114 21.98 -43.07 -25.65
CA CYS A 114 21.41 -44.25 -26.30
C CYS A 114 21.48 -44.25 -27.83
N SER A 115 21.95 -43.17 -28.46
CA SER A 115 21.97 -43.06 -29.93
C SER A 115 22.75 -44.21 -30.59
N PRO A 116 22.23 -44.85 -31.66
CA PRO A 116 23.00 -45.85 -32.40
C PRO A 116 24.27 -45.28 -33.04
N ASN A 117 24.31 -43.96 -33.27
CA ASN A 117 25.43 -43.28 -33.93
C ASN A 117 26.29 -42.46 -32.97
N GLN A 118 26.28 -42.81 -31.67
CA GLN A 118 26.94 -42.08 -30.60
C GLN A 118 28.40 -41.71 -30.91
N SER A 119 29.17 -42.62 -31.53
CA SER A 119 30.58 -42.38 -31.86
C SER A 119 30.81 -41.27 -32.91
N LEU A 120 29.80 -40.85 -33.67
CA LEU A 120 29.97 -39.79 -34.66
C LEU A 120 30.07 -38.40 -34.03
N PHE A 121 29.49 -38.20 -32.85
CA PHE A 121 29.42 -36.88 -32.20
C PHE A 121 29.91 -36.89 -30.75
N ILE A 122 30.35 -38.03 -30.20
CA ILE A 122 30.98 -38.10 -28.87
C ILE A 122 32.40 -38.64 -28.99
N ASN A 123 33.31 -37.99 -28.27
CA ASN A 123 34.67 -38.45 -28.10
C ASN A 123 35.03 -38.49 -26.60
N VAL A 124 35.62 -39.59 -26.12
CA VAL A 124 36.05 -39.71 -24.72
C VAL A 124 37.38 -38.98 -24.56
N THR A 125 37.41 -37.94 -23.72
CA THR A 125 38.58 -37.06 -23.54
C THR A 125 39.46 -37.51 -22.38
N SER A 126 38.86 -37.98 -21.28
CA SER A 126 39.58 -38.47 -20.11
C SER A 126 38.93 -39.74 -19.54
N ILE A 127 39.78 -40.61 -18.99
CA ILE A 127 39.42 -41.88 -18.34
C ILE A 127 40.05 -41.86 -16.95
N SER A 128 39.29 -42.26 -15.94
CA SER A 128 39.74 -42.44 -14.57
C SER A 128 39.63 -43.90 -14.16
N GLU A 129 40.40 -44.31 -13.14
CA GLU A 129 40.33 -45.65 -12.56
C GLU A 129 39.57 -45.58 -11.23
N VAL A 130 38.45 -46.30 -11.14
CA VAL A 130 37.59 -46.35 -9.95
C VAL A 130 37.39 -47.81 -9.56
N ILE A 131 37.87 -48.18 -8.36
CA ILE A 131 37.75 -49.56 -7.81
C ILE A 131 38.32 -50.61 -8.79
N GLY A 132 39.43 -50.29 -9.46
CA GLY A 132 40.13 -51.20 -10.39
C GLY A 132 39.48 -51.35 -11.78
N ASN A 133 38.40 -50.61 -12.08
CA ASN A 133 37.80 -50.54 -13.41
C ASN A 133 38.07 -49.17 -14.06
N LEU A 134 38.28 -49.17 -15.39
CA LEU A 134 38.40 -47.95 -16.18
C LEU A 134 37.02 -47.36 -16.43
N THR A 135 36.84 -46.08 -16.09
CA THR A 135 35.59 -45.34 -16.22
C THR A 135 35.79 -44.03 -16.96
N VAL A 136 34.77 -43.58 -17.70
CA VAL A 136 34.78 -42.27 -18.35
C VAL A 136 34.80 -41.16 -17.31
N ASP A 137 35.78 -40.25 -17.42
CA ASP A 137 35.91 -39.07 -16.54
C ASP A 137 35.57 -37.76 -17.25
N GLY A 138 35.63 -37.76 -18.58
CA GLY A 138 35.29 -36.61 -19.41
C GLY A 138 35.02 -37.00 -20.86
N ILE A 139 34.10 -36.28 -21.48
CA ILE A 139 33.74 -36.43 -22.91
C ILE A 139 33.69 -35.06 -23.61
N ALA A 140 33.96 -35.06 -24.90
CA ALA A 140 33.62 -33.97 -25.80
C ALA A 140 32.37 -34.35 -26.60
N TYR A 141 31.32 -33.55 -26.49
CA TYR A 141 30.05 -33.75 -27.18
C TYR A 141 29.84 -32.67 -28.25
N TYR A 142 29.85 -33.09 -29.51
CA TYR A 142 29.71 -32.20 -30.65
C TYR A 142 28.24 -32.00 -31.04
N VAL A 143 27.73 -30.78 -30.85
CA VAL A 143 26.33 -30.40 -31.08
C VAL A 143 26.27 -29.18 -32.00
N THR A 144 25.33 -29.14 -32.95
CA THR A 144 25.19 -27.96 -33.82
C THR A 144 24.72 -26.73 -33.05
N ASP A 145 25.25 -25.55 -33.41
CA ASP A 145 24.81 -24.27 -32.81
C ASP A 145 23.30 -24.03 -33.04
N ASP A 146 22.76 -24.43 -34.20
CA ASP A 146 21.31 -24.32 -34.51
C ASP A 146 20.44 -25.15 -33.55
N PHE A 147 20.88 -26.35 -33.16
CA PHE A 147 20.15 -27.15 -32.17
C PHE A 147 20.23 -26.50 -30.78
N GLY A 148 21.42 -26.06 -30.36
CA GLY A 148 21.62 -25.41 -29.07
C GLY A 148 20.80 -24.13 -28.92
N GLU A 149 20.80 -23.28 -29.96
CA GLU A 149 20.03 -22.04 -29.98
C GLU A 149 18.52 -22.31 -29.93
N ARG A 150 18.00 -23.25 -30.73
CA ARG A 150 16.57 -23.61 -30.68
C ARG A 150 16.15 -24.25 -29.37
N LEU A 151 16.99 -25.08 -28.77
CA LEU A 151 16.75 -25.66 -27.44
C LEU A 151 16.64 -24.54 -26.39
N TYR A 152 17.61 -23.63 -26.35
CA TYR A 152 17.58 -22.49 -25.43
C TYR A 152 16.35 -21.58 -25.66
N ASP A 153 16.08 -21.20 -26.90
CA ASP A 153 14.93 -20.36 -27.24
C ASP A 153 13.59 -21.02 -26.92
N SER A 154 13.50 -22.35 -26.97
CA SER A 154 12.29 -23.06 -26.56
C SER A 154 12.07 -23.07 -25.05
N CYS A 155 13.12 -22.86 -24.24
CA CYS A 155 13.11 -23.07 -22.78
C CYS A 155 13.28 -21.78 -21.95
N LYS A 156 13.86 -20.71 -22.50
CA LYS A 156 14.24 -19.49 -21.75
C LYS A 156 13.07 -18.74 -21.08
N ASP A 157 11.86 -18.92 -21.59
CA ASP A 157 10.65 -18.24 -21.12
C ASP A 157 9.72 -19.15 -20.29
N VAL A 158 10.07 -20.44 -20.16
CA VAL A 158 9.27 -21.42 -19.43
C VAL A 158 9.21 -21.05 -17.96
N LYS A 159 8.00 -21.05 -17.39
CA LYS A 159 7.75 -20.67 -16.01
C LYS A 159 7.76 -21.87 -15.10
N PHE A 160 8.15 -21.61 -13.87
CA PHE A 160 7.91 -22.50 -12.75
C PHE A 160 6.85 -21.88 -11.83
N GLY A 161 5.63 -22.42 -11.93
CA GLY A 161 4.41 -21.86 -11.33
C GLY A 161 4.46 -21.67 -9.82
N THR A 162 5.10 -22.59 -9.10
CA THR A 162 5.20 -22.55 -7.64
C THR A 162 5.97 -21.34 -7.11
N MET A 163 6.93 -20.83 -7.88
CA MET A 163 7.89 -19.82 -7.40
C MET A 163 7.86 -18.49 -8.15
N ASN A 164 7.03 -18.37 -9.19
CA ASN A 164 6.95 -17.17 -10.04
C ASN A 164 8.27 -16.80 -10.71
N THR A 165 9.10 -17.79 -11.02
CA THR A 165 10.42 -17.64 -11.68
C THR A 165 10.48 -18.42 -12.99
N ARG A 166 11.59 -18.29 -13.72
CA ARG A 166 11.82 -19.03 -14.96
C ARG A 166 12.49 -20.35 -14.67
N ALA A 167 12.13 -21.39 -15.41
CA ALA A 167 12.69 -22.71 -15.27
C ALA A 167 14.20 -22.74 -15.58
N ILE A 168 14.67 -21.90 -16.52
CA ILE A 168 16.08 -21.80 -16.93
C ILE A 168 17.00 -21.34 -15.79
N ASP A 169 16.46 -20.61 -14.80
CA ASP A 169 17.21 -20.21 -13.61
C ASP A 169 17.62 -21.45 -12.80
N PHE A 170 16.82 -22.52 -12.86
CA PHE A 170 17.08 -23.79 -12.17
C PHE A 170 17.88 -24.79 -13.01
N VAL A 171 17.44 -25.04 -14.25
CA VAL A 171 18.08 -26.07 -15.10
C VAL A 171 19.33 -25.56 -15.82
N GLY A 172 19.59 -24.25 -15.80
CA GLY A 172 20.70 -23.62 -16.50
C GLY A 172 21.50 -22.60 -15.70
N GLY A 173 21.27 -22.49 -14.39
CA GLY A 173 22.00 -21.54 -13.53
C GLY A 173 21.84 -20.07 -13.95
N GLY A 174 20.69 -19.71 -14.54
CA GLY A 174 20.43 -18.35 -15.03
C GLY A 174 21.17 -17.99 -16.32
N ALA A 175 21.57 -18.99 -17.12
CA ALA A 175 22.22 -18.78 -18.41
C ALA A 175 21.42 -17.86 -19.34
N ASN A 176 22.11 -16.89 -19.95
CA ASN A 176 21.51 -15.93 -20.88
C ASN A 176 21.60 -16.39 -22.35
N ASN A 177 22.35 -17.46 -22.61
CA ASN A 177 22.53 -18.05 -23.93
C ASN A 177 22.76 -19.56 -23.82
N PHE A 178 22.64 -20.26 -24.94
CA PHE A 178 22.78 -21.72 -24.97
C PHE A 178 24.19 -22.20 -24.59
N LYS A 179 25.25 -21.40 -24.81
CA LYS A 179 26.63 -21.79 -24.50
C LYS A 179 26.89 -21.81 -23.00
N GLU A 180 26.41 -20.77 -22.30
CA GLU A 180 26.39 -20.72 -20.84
C GLU A 180 25.58 -21.88 -20.27
N TRP A 181 24.41 -22.18 -20.86
CA TRP A 181 23.59 -23.29 -20.41
C TRP A 181 24.30 -24.64 -20.58
N PHE A 182 24.93 -24.87 -21.73
CA PHE A 182 25.70 -26.09 -22.00
C PHE A 182 26.92 -26.22 -21.09
N ALA A 183 27.61 -25.12 -20.80
CA ALA A 183 28.71 -25.10 -19.84
C ALA A 183 28.22 -25.49 -18.43
N PHE A 184 27.06 -24.98 -18.01
CA PHE A 184 26.46 -25.31 -16.71
C PHE A 184 26.10 -26.80 -16.59
N ILE A 185 25.34 -27.35 -17.53
CA ILE A 185 24.92 -28.76 -17.48
C ILE A 185 26.08 -29.74 -17.73
N GLY A 186 27.14 -29.27 -18.40
CA GLY A 186 28.34 -30.06 -18.69
C GLY A 186 29.39 -30.07 -17.59
N GLN A 187 29.27 -29.19 -16.60
CA GLN A 187 30.23 -29.12 -15.49
C GLN A 187 30.15 -30.38 -14.62
N LYS A 188 31.32 -30.96 -14.30
CA LYS A 188 31.42 -32.07 -13.37
C LYS A 188 31.06 -31.62 -11.95
N ALA A 189 30.01 -32.21 -11.38
CA ALA A 189 29.54 -31.88 -10.05
C ALA A 189 30.50 -32.37 -8.95
N PRO A 190 30.76 -31.56 -7.90
CA PRO A 190 31.49 -32.00 -6.71
C PRO A 190 30.75 -33.14 -5.97
N PRO A 191 31.44 -33.94 -5.14
CA PRO A 191 30.80 -35.01 -4.36
C PRO A 191 29.66 -34.48 -3.50
N GLY A 192 28.49 -35.11 -3.57
CA GLY A 192 27.30 -34.73 -2.78
C GLY A 192 26.42 -33.62 -3.38
N PHE A 193 26.82 -33.01 -4.50
CA PHE A 193 26.01 -31.99 -5.19
C PHE A 193 25.29 -32.57 -6.41
N PRO A 194 24.08 -32.10 -6.76
CA PRO A 194 23.38 -32.51 -7.99
C PRO A 194 24.15 -32.04 -9.25
N GLY A 195 23.97 -32.74 -10.37
CA GLY A 195 24.64 -32.43 -11.64
C GLY A 195 25.48 -33.57 -12.22
N SER A 196 26.20 -33.31 -13.31
CA SER A 196 26.88 -34.33 -14.13
C SER A 196 27.95 -35.11 -13.34
N PRO A 197 28.00 -36.45 -13.43
CA PRO A 197 28.99 -37.26 -12.72
C PRO A 197 30.42 -37.15 -13.28
N TYR A 198 30.55 -36.79 -14.56
CA TYR A 198 31.79 -36.58 -15.31
C TYR A 198 31.69 -35.31 -16.17
N GLU A 199 32.81 -34.80 -16.67
CA GLU A 199 32.82 -33.55 -17.45
C GLU A 199 32.27 -33.77 -18.88
N ILE A 200 31.38 -32.89 -19.34
CA ILE A 200 30.83 -32.90 -20.71
C ILE A 200 31.19 -31.56 -21.37
N ASP A 201 32.18 -31.60 -22.25
CA ASP A 201 32.64 -30.44 -23.01
C ASP A 201 31.85 -30.32 -24.32
N PHE A 202 30.86 -29.43 -24.34
CA PHE A 202 30.01 -29.18 -25.51
C PHE A 202 30.74 -28.33 -26.56
N LYS A 203 30.86 -28.86 -27.79
CA LYS A 203 31.56 -28.19 -28.91
C LYS A 203 30.68 -28.11 -30.14
N SER A 204 30.81 -27.03 -30.91
CA SER A 204 30.10 -26.90 -32.19
C SER A 204 30.97 -27.15 -33.41
N THR A 205 32.30 -27.05 -33.26
CA THR A 205 33.26 -27.26 -34.34
C THR A 205 34.04 -28.55 -34.13
N ILE A 206 34.13 -29.32 -35.20
CA ILE A 206 34.88 -30.58 -35.25
C ILE A 206 36.23 -30.30 -35.94
N PRO A 207 37.36 -30.86 -35.45
CA PRO A 207 38.64 -30.78 -36.15
C PRO A 207 38.55 -31.45 -37.54
N ASP A 208 39.03 -30.76 -38.58
CA ASP A 208 38.97 -31.17 -40.00
C ASP A 208 39.58 -32.56 -40.30
N SER A 209 40.35 -33.12 -39.37
CA SER A 209 41.01 -34.43 -39.49
C SER A 209 40.17 -35.63 -39.03
N SER A 210 38.96 -35.44 -38.51
CA SER A 210 38.14 -36.51 -37.93
C SER A 210 36.93 -36.88 -38.81
N LYS A 211 36.48 -38.15 -38.75
CA LYS A 211 35.26 -38.64 -39.43
C LYS A 211 33.95 -38.31 -38.67
N MET A 212 34.04 -37.44 -37.68
CA MET A 212 32.94 -37.09 -36.79
C MET A 212 32.01 -36.08 -37.46
N VAL A 213 30.73 -36.09 -37.08
CA VAL A 213 29.68 -35.18 -37.56
C VAL A 213 28.91 -34.70 -36.34
N PRO A 214 28.65 -33.39 -36.18
CA PRO A 214 27.95 -32.91 -34.99
C PRO A 214 26.52 -33.43 -34.97
N MET A 215 25.98 -33.65 -33.77
CA MET A 215 24.58 -34.04 -33.61
C MET A 215 23.67 -32.95 -34.19
N ASN A 216 22.78 -33.36 -35.10
CA ASN A 216 21.84 -32.47 -35.78
C ASN A 216 20.44 -33.09 -35.84
N VAL A 217 19.82 -33.26 -34.68
CA VAL A 217 18.42 -33.72 -34.56
C VAL A 217 17.48 -32.52 -34.70
N SER A 218 16.28 -32.73 -35.21
CA SER A 218 15.27 -31.68 -35.28
C SER A 218 14.85 -31.22 -33.88
N ALA A 219 14.93 -29.92 -33.62
CA ALA A 219 14.39 -29.27 -32.43
C ALA A 219 13.04 -28.62 -32.74
N TYR A 220 12.10 -28.70 -31.80
CA TYR A 220 10.78 -28.07 -31.89
C TYR A 220 10.85 -26.61 -31.43
N SER A 221 10.13 -25.72 -32.12
CA SER A 221 9.93 -24.35 -31.63
C SER A 221 8.86 -24.33 -30.54
N CYS A 222 8.97 -23.43 -29.57
CA CYS A 222 7.93 -23.28 -28.56
C CYS A 222 6.59 -22.76 -29.12
N GLY A 223 6.60 -22.17 -30.33
CA GLY A 223 5.39 -21.76 -31.05
C GLY A 223 4.81 -22.80 -32.02
N ASP A 224 5.34 -24.03 -32.04
CA ASP A 224 4.80 -25.12 -32.87
C ASP A 224 3.36 -25.46 -32.45
N THR A 225 2.53 -25.97 -33.36
CA THR A 225 1.13 -26.35 -33.08
C THR A 225 1.00 -27.73 -32.42
N SER A 226 1.99 -28.62 -32.61
CA SER A 226 1.93 -30.01 -32.14
C SER A 226 2.44 -30.20 -30.71
N LEU A 227 3.50 -29.49 -30.34
CA LEU A 227 4.14 -29.47 -29.01
C LEU A 227 4.23 -28.04 -28.45
N GLY A 228 3.32 -27.17 -28.89
CA GLY A 228 3.31 -25.75 -28.55
C GLY A 228 3.18 -25.47 -27.06
N CYS A 229 3.88 -24.44 -26.62
CA CYS A 229 3.84 -23.98 -25.24
C CYS A 229 2.75 -22.92 -25.06
N SER A 230 2.37 -22.69 -23.82
CA SER A 230 1.39 -21.67 -23.47
C SER A 230 1.93 -20.26 -23.75
N CYS A 231 1.04 -19.27 -23.71
CA CYS A 231 1.47 -17.87 -23.81
C CYS A 231 2.31 -17.43 -22.60
N GLY A 232 2.07 -18.03 -21.44
CA GLY A 232 2.86 -17.82 -20.24
C GLY A 232 4.31 -18.29 -20.39
N ASP A 233 4.54 -19.42 -21.07
CA ASP A 233 5.84 -20.09 -21.18
C ASP A 233 6.61 -19.77 -22.47
N CYS A 234 5.94 -19.21 -23.47
CA CYS A 234 6.55 -18.85 -24.76
C CYS A 234 5.83 -17.63 -25.38
N PRO A 235 6.47 -16.46 -25.43
CA PRO A 235 5.91 -15.27 -26.07
C PRO A 235 5.66 -15.44 -27.58
N LEU A 236 6.38 -16.37 -28.22
CA LEU A 236 6.22 -16.71 -29.64
C LEU A 236 5.06 -17.68 -29.90
N ALA A 237 4.37 -18.15 -28.86
CA ALA A 237 3.22 -19.01 -29.01
C ALA A 237 2.14 -18.30 -29.85
N PRO A 238 1.46 -18.99 -30.78
CA PRO A 238 0.43 -18.39 -31.62
C PRO A 238 -0.68 -17.75 -30.78
N ALA A 239 -0.94 -18.27 -29.58
CA ALA A 239 -1.81 -17.72 -28.56
C ALA A 239 -1.44 -16.30 -28.08
N CYS A 240 -0.15 -15.93 -28.05
CA CYS A 240 0.34 -14.60 -27.66
C CYS A 240 0.44 -13.62 -28.85
N SER A 241 0.72 -14.15 -30.05
CA SER A 241 1.13 -13.34 -31.21
C SER A 241 0.10 -12.32 -31.70
N SER A 242 -1.17 -12.43 -31.25
CA SER A 242 -2.30 -11.65 -31.75
C SER A 242 -2.75 -10.47 -30.89
N SER A 243 -2.12 -10.18 -29.76
CA SER A 243 -2.49 -9.01 -28.95
C SER A 243 -1.30 -8.32 -28.34
N GLU A 244 -0.97 -7.12 -28.84
CA GLU A 244 -0.18 -6.15 -28.07
C GLU A 244 -0.80 -6.05 -26.66
N PRO A 245 0.02 -6.06 -25.59
CA PRO A 245 -0.51 -5.83 -24.24
C PRO A 245 -1.35 -4.55 -24.30
N PRO A 246 -2.59 -4.55 -23.78
CA PRO A 246 -3.43 -3.38 -23.84
C PRO A 246 -2.62 -2.24 -23.23
N SER A 247 -2.31 -1.23 -24.05
CA SER A 247 -1.70 -0.01 -23.54
C SER A 247 -2.54 0.39 -22.33
N PRO A 248 -1.94 0.65 -21.16
CA PRO A 248 -2.72 0.97 -19.98
C PRO A 248 -3.75 2.00 -20.41
N PRO A 249 -5.03 1.90 -20.02
CA PRO A 249 -5.92 3.00 -20.23
C PRO A 249 -5.23 4.16 -19.53
N LYS A 250 -4.55 5.03 -20.29
CA LYS A 250 -4.22 6.37 -19.84
C LYS A 250 -5.55 6.80 -19.31
N LYS A 251 -5.68 7.00 -17.99
CA LYS A 251 -6.89 7.55 -17.41
C LYS A 251 -7.07 8.84 -18.18
N GLU A 252 -7.88 8.79 -19.22
CA GLU A 252 -8.17 9.93 -20.04
C GLU A 252 -9.03 10.72 -19.10
N SER A 253 -8.37 11.59 -18.32
CA SER A 253 -9.02 12.75 -17.76
C SER A 253 -9.90 13.26 -18.89
N CYS A 254 -11.21 13.23 -18.71
CA CYS A 254 -12.17 13.59 -19.74
C CYS A 254 -11.62 14.80 -20.52
N LEU A 255 -11.39 14.66 -21.83
CA LEU A 255 -10.72 15.65 -22.67
C LEU A 255 -11.73 16.12 -23.72
N ILE A 256 -12.10 17.40 -23.68
CA ILE A 256 -12.99 17.99 -24.67
C ILE A 256 -12.11 18.68 -25.71
N ARG A 257 -12.36 18.34 -26.98
CA ARG A 257 -11.67 18.94 -28.13
C ARG A 257 -12.52 20.05 -28.71
N ILE A 258 -12.06 21.30 -28.61
CA ILE A 258 -12.73 22.47 -29.22
C ILE A 258 -11.79 23.03 -30.27
N GLY A 259 -12.03 22.67 -31.54
CA GLY A 259 -11.15 23.04 -32.64
C GLY A 259 -9.71 22.47 -32.47
N PRO A 260 -8.65 23.29 -32.58
CA PRO A 260 -7.27 22.81 -32.43
C PRO A 260 -6.84 22.60 -30.97
N LEU A 261 -7.61 23.07 -29.98
CA LEU A 261 -7.25 23.02 -28.56
C LEU A 261 -7.82 21.77 -27.89
N LYS A 262 -6.96 21.07 -27.14
CA LYS A 262 -7.34 19.95 -26.25
C LYS A 262 -7.39 20.48 -24.82
N VAL A 263 -8.57 20.43 -24.18
CA VAL A 263 -8.78 20.99 -22.83
C VAL A 263 -9.38 19.92 -21.93
N LYS A 264 -8.94 19.81 -20.67
CA LYS A 264 -9.52 18.85 -19.72
C LYS A 264 -10.96 19.27 -19.36
N CYS A 265 -11.84 18.32 -19.12
CA CYS A 265 -13.26 18.56 -18.79
C CYS A 265 -13.42 19.36 -17.50
N LEU A 266 -12.50 19.20 -16.54
CA LEU A 266 -12.46 20.03 -15.34
C LEU A 266 -12.21 21.49 -15.74
N ASP A 267 -11.15 21.75 -16.51
CA ASP A 267 -10.80 23.10 -16.98
C ASP A 267 -11.94 23.73 -17.79
N PHE A 268 -12.62 22.94 -18.62
CA PHE A 268 -13.78 23.38 -19.40
C PHE A 268 -15.01 23.66 -18.52
N SER A 269 -15.29 22.82 -17.53
CA SER A 269 -16.41 23.02 -16.59
C SER A 269 -16.20 24.25 -15.71
N VAL A 270 -14.97 24.49 -15.25
CA VAL A 270 -14.59 25.69 -14.49
C VAL A 270 -14.65 26.93 -15.37
N ALA A 271 -14.23 26.84 -16.64
CA ALA A 271 -14.34 27.94 -17.59
C ALA A 271 -15.81 28.28 -17.92
N ILE A 272 -16.69 27.29 -18.07
CA ILE A 272 -18.14 27.52 -18.25
C ILE A 272 -18.73 28.18 -17.01
N LEU A 273 -18.43 27.67 -15.81
CA LEU A 273 -18.89 28.27 -14.56
C LEU A 273 -18.47 29.74 -14.48
N TYR A 274 -17.24 30.05 -14.90
CA TYR A 274 -16.72 31.42 -14.96
C TYR A 274 -17.47 32.29 -15.96
N ILE A 275 -17.72 31.77 -17.17
CA ILE A 275 -18.52 32.48 -18.19
C ILE A 275 -19.91 32.80 -17.64
N ILE A 276 -20.56 31.85 -16.98
CA ILE A 276 -21.87 32.04 -16.35
C ILE A 276 -21.79 33.09 -15.23
N LEU A 277 -20.79 33.04 -14.35
CA LEU A 277 -20.63 34.01 -13.26
C LEU A 277 -20.35 35.42 -13.78
N VAL A 278 -19.51 35.56 -14.81
CA VAL A 278 -19.23 36.85 -15.45
C VAL A 278 -20.47 37.39 -16.17
N PHE A 279 -21.21 36.55 -16.90
CA PHE A 279 -22.47 36.97 -17.53
C PHE A 279 -23.56 37.30 -16.51
N ALA A 280 -23.64 36.57 -15.39
CA ALA A 280 -24.54 36.89 -14.29
C ALA A 280 -24.15 38.23 -13.64
N PHE A 281 -22.86 38.50 -13.44
CA PHE A 281 -22.37 39.77 -12.91
C PHE A 281 -22.62 40.95 -13.87
N LEU A 282 -22.32 40.78 -15.16
CA LEU A 282 -22.58 41.80 -16.18
C LEU A 282 -24.09 42.02 -16.39
N GLY A 283 -24.88 40.95 -16.36
CA GLY A 283 -26.34 40.99 -16.41
C GLY A 283 -26.92 41.73 -15.21
N TRP A 284 -26.46 41.41 -13.99
CA TRP A 284 -26.82 42.13 -12.76
C TRP A 284 -26.43 43.61 -12.81
N ALA A 285 -25.22 43.92 -13.27
CA ALA A 285 -24.73 45.30 -13.40
C ALA A 285 -25.53 46.10 -14.45
N SER A 286 -25.89 45.49 -15.58
CA SER A 286 -26.71 46.10 -16.62
C SER A 286 -28.17 46.29 -16.19
N LEU A 287 -28.73 45.30 -15.48
CA LEU A 287 -30.06 45.38 -14.87
C LEU A 287 -30.12 46.47 -13.80
N ASN A 288 -29.10 46.61 -12.95
CA ASN A 288 -29.04 47.71 -11.98
C ASN A 288 -28.88 49.07 -12.67
N ARG A 289 -28.04 49.19 -13.70
CA ARG A 289 -27.93 50.43 -14.50
C ARG A 289 -29.24 50.81 -15.18
N THR A 290 -30.00 49.85 -15.70
CA THR A 290 -31.31 50.10 -16.31
C THR A 290 -32.40 50.39 -15.27
N ARG A 291 -32.32 49.79 -14.08
CA ARG A 291 -33.23 50.08 -12.96
C ARG A 291 -32.97 51.47 -12.35
N GLU A 292 -31.72 51.89 -12.23
CA GLU A 292 -31.34 53.27 -11.85
C GLU A 292 -31.77 54.27 -12.92
N ARG A 293 -31.59 53.97 -14.21
CA ARG A 293 -32.10 54.83 -15.30
C ARG A 293 -33.63 54.92 -15.31
N ARG A 294 -34.36 53.83 -15.03
CA ARG A 294 -35.83 53.86 -14.90
C ARG A 294 -36.30 54.58 -13.63
N ALA A 295 -35.57 54.47 -12.52
CA ALA A 295 -35.88 55.20 -11.29
C ALA A 295 -35.57 56.70 -11.40
N ALA A 296 -34.52 57.08 -12.13
CA ALA A 296 -34.20 58.47 -12.46
C ALA A 296 -35.20 59.06 -13.48
N ALA A 297 -35.67 58.27 -14.46
CA ALA A 297 -36.72 58.71 -15.38
C ALA A 297 -38.12 58.85 -14.73
N SER A 298 -38.33 58.26 -13.54
CA SER A 298 -39.59 58.34 -12.79
C SER A 298 -39.66 59.56 -11.84
N LYS A 299 -38.63 60.40 -11.77
CA LYS A 299 -38.62 61.62 -10.94
C LYS A 299 -38.09 62.81 -11.73
N GLU A 300 -38.96 63.45 -12.52
CA GLU A 300 -39.15 64.93 -12.61
C GLU A 300 -40.25 65.30 -13.64
N PRO A 301 -40.85 66.51 -13.59
CA PRO A 301 -42.22 66.69 -13.11
C PRO A 301 -43.22 67.21 -14.18
N LEU A 302 -44.50 67.03 -13.88
CA LEU A 302 -45.62 67.67 -14.57
C LEU A 302 -45.86 69.08 -13.99
N LEU A 303 -46.17 70.02 -14.88
CA LEU A 303 -46.58 71.42 -14.70
C LEU A 303 -45.49 72.48 -14.58
N SER A 304 -45.13 73.06 -15.74
CA SER A 304 -44.88 74.49 -15.87
C SER A 304 -46.22 75.22 -16.03
N SER A 305 -46.56 76.10 -15.10
CA SER A 305 -47.31 77.33 -15.40
C SER A 305 -47.42 78.21 -14.16
N MET A 306 -47.11 79.48 -14.38
CA MET A 306 -47.61 80.69 -13.69
C MET A 306 -46.55 81.51 -12.95
N ASP A 307 -46.43 82.72 -13.52
CA ASP A 307 -45.69 83.90 -13.11
C ASP A 307 -46.09 84.45 -11.74
N GLU A 308 -45.13 85.18 -11.18
CA GLU A 308 -45.17 86.39 -10.35
C GLU A 308 -46.47 86.81 -9.64
N VAL A 309 -46.37 87.12 -8.34
CA VAL A 309 -46.57 88.49 -7.78
C VAL A 309 -46.41 88.46 -6.23
N GLU A 310 -45.54 89.37 -5.78
CA GLU A 310 -45.37 90.11 -4.51
C GLU A 310 -46.17 89.84 -3.21
N ALA A 311 -45.47 90.22 -2.13
CA ALA A 311 -45.91 90.88 -0.89
C ALA A 311 -46.21 90.03 0.37
N ASP A 312 -45.16 89.98 1.20
CA ASP A 312 -45.07 90.59 2.54
C ASP A 312 -45.75 89.98 3.80
N SER A 313 -44.89 89.98 4.82
CA SER A 313 -45.06 90.12 6.28
C SER A 313 -45.74 89.08 7.20
N THR A 314 -44.98 88.84 8.27
CA THR A 314 -45.33 88.55 9.68
C THR A 314 -45.55 87.11 10.17
N GLU A 315 -44.49 86.63 10.84
CA GLU A 315 -44.43 86.20 12.25
C GLU A 315 -45.28 85.03 12.81
N ILE A 316 -44.51 84.12 13.46
CA ILE A 316 -44.81 83.35 14.68
C ILE A 316 -45.31 81.90 14.55
N GLN A 317 -44.56 81.06 15.28
CA GLN A 317 -44.88 79.80 15.96
C GLN A 317 -44.47 78.46 15.33
N LYS A 318 -43.47 77.88 16.00
CA LYS A 318 -43.11 76.47 16.04
C LYS A 318 -44.34 75.61 16.33
N ASP A 319 -44.63 74.67 15.42
CA ASP A 319 -45.00 73.31 15.81
C ASP A 319 -44.35 72.32 14.84
N GLY A 320 -43.30 71.65 15.31
CA GLY A 320 -42.48 70.73 14.53
C GLY A 320 -43.07 69.33 14.52
N LYS A 321 -44.13 69.10 13.75
CA LYS A 321 -44.49 67.75 13.28
C LYS A 321 -43.75 67.48 11.97
N VAL A 322 -42.61 66.79 12.07
CA VAL A 322 -41.93 66.22 10.91
C VAL A 322 -42.76 65.06 10.35
N PRO A 323 -43.15 65.09 9.05
CA PRO A 323 -43.98 64.07 8.46
C PRO A 323 -43.19 62.78 8.18
N ARG A 324 -43.82 61.65 8.51
CA ARG A 324 -43.40 60.29 8.12
C ARG A 324 -43.36 60.18 6.59
N LEU A 325 -42.17 59.94 6.03
CA LEU A 325 -42.04 59.39 4.69
C LEU A 325 -40.85 58.42 4.63
N ILE A 326 -41.00 57.26 5.26
CA ILE A 326 -40.12 56.11 5.00
C ILE A 326 -40.75 55.32 3.85
N ASN A 327 -40.04 55.33 2.72
CA ASN A 327 -40.38 54.54 1.55
C ASN A 327 -40.40 53.06 1.90
N ARG A 328 -41.55 52.49 1.59
CA ARG A 328 -41.97 51.10 1.69
C ARG A 328 -41.24 50.26 0.63
N PHE A 329 -40.01 49.85 0.91
CA PHE A 329 -39.55 48.56 0.38
C PHE A 329 -40.19 47.50 1.29
N GLN A 330 -41.07 46.68 0.72
CA GLN A 330 -41.67 45.55 1.42
C GLN A 330 -40.53 44.70 2.01
N LEU A 331 -40.39 44.70 3.35
CA LEU A 331 -39.71 43.60 4.00
C LEU A 331 -40.45 42.33 3.55
N ASP A 332 -39.70 41.38 3.01
CA ASP A 332 -40.22 40.08 2.60
C ASP A 332 -41.09 39.51 3.72
N GLY A 333 -42.26 38.93 3.40
CA GLY A 333 -43.23 38.50 4.42
C GLY A 333 -42.64 37.59 5.51
N VAL A 334 -41.59 36.85 5.15
CA VAL A 334 -40.79 35.99 6.04
C VAL A 334 -39.95 36.81 7.04
N GLN A 335 -39.27 37.87 6.60
CA GLN A 335 -38.45 38.71 7.49
C GLN A 335 -39.33 39.44 8.51
N GLY A 336 -40.50 39.95 8.06
CA GLY A 336 -41.47 40.58 8.96
C GLY A 336 -41.98 39.62 10.05
N HIS A 337 -42.27 38.37 9.69
CA HIS A 337 -42.71 37.35 10.63
C HIS A 337 -41.60 36.95 11.61
N MET A 338 -40.38 36.70 11.11
CA MET A 338 -39.22 36.32 11.92
C MET A 338 -38.85 37.42 12.92
N SER A 339 -38.82 38.69 12.49
CA SER A 339 -38.57 39.82 13.38
C SER A 339 -39.65 39.98 14.44
N SER A 340 -40.93 39.75 14.09
CA SER A 340 -42.04 39.78 15.07
C SER A 340 -41.92 38.65 16.11
N PHE A 341 -41.57 37.44 15.67
CA PHE A 341 -41.27 36.31 16.56
C PHE A 341 -40.16 36.67 17.54
N TYR A 342 -39.01 37.15 17.04
CA TYR A 342 -37.88 37.53 17.89
C TYR A 342 -38.18 38.66 18.86
N ARG A 343 -39.03 39.61 18.47
CA ARG A 343 -39.48 40.68 19.36
C ARG A 343 -40.26 40.13 20.55
N ASN A 344 -41.24 39.28 20.30
CA ASN A 344 -42.08 38.67 21.33
C ASN A 344 -41.27 37.69 22.19
N TYR A 345 -40.44 36.88 21.54
CA TYR A 345 -39.56 35.93 22.20
C TYR A 345 -38.53 36.63 23.12
N GLY A 346 -37.91 37.72 22.65
CA GLY A 346 -36.98 38.50 23.47
C GLY A 346 -37.62 39.10 24.73
N LYS A 347 -38.88 39.57 24.66
CA LYS A 347 -39.63 40.00 25.86
C LYS A 347 -39.89 38.85 26.82
N TRP A 348 -40.24 37.69 26.29
CA TRP A 348 -40.47 36.49 27.10
C TRP A 348 -39.19 36.02 27.81
N VAL A 349 -38.06 36.02 27.10
CA VAL A 349 -36.75 35.66 27.66
C VAL A 349 -36.32 36.61 28.77
N ALA A 350 -36.46 37.92 28.55
CA ALA A 350 -36.06 38.92 29.54
C ALA A 350 -36.94 38.93 30.81
N ARG A 351 -38.21 38.51 30.71
CA ARG A 351 -39.12 38.37 31.86
C ARG A 351 -38.79 37.15 32.73
N ASN A 352 -38.50 36.02 32.10
CA ASN A 352 -38.28 34.73 32.78
C ASN A 352 -36.86 34.15 32.54
N PRO A 353 -35.77 34.90 32.83
CA PRO A 353 -34.42 34.48 32.45
C PRO A 353 -33.92 33.26 33.25
N THR A 354 -34.34 33.08 34.51
CA THR A 354 -33.97 31.92 35.34
C THR A 354 -34.52 30.62 34.75
N LEU A 355 -35.82 30.60 34.45
CA LEU A 355 -36.50 29.42 33.93
C LEU A 355 -35.89 28.99 32.60
N ILE A 356 -35.62 29.93 31.70
CA ILE A 356 -35.10 29.65 30.37
C ILE A 356 -33.67 29.14 30.45
N LEU A 357 -32.80 29.79 31.22
CA LEU A 357 -31.42 29.34 31.43
C LEU A 357 -31.37 27.93 32.02
N CYS A 358 -32.14 27.65 33.07
CA CYS A 358 -32.17 26.31 33.67
C CYS A 358 -32.73 25.26 32.69
N SER A 359 -33.80 25.58 31.96
CA SER A 359 -34.41 24.65 31.01
C SER A 359 -33.49 24.30 29.83
N SER A 360 -32.82 25.29 29.23
CA SER A 360 -31.94 25.07 28.07
C SER A 360 -30.67 24.31 28.45
N VAL A 361 -30.05 24.66 29.58
CA VAL A 361 -28.88 23.92 30.10
C VAL A 361 -29.26 22.50 30.50
N ALA A 362 -30.43 22.29 31.12
CA ALA A 362 -30.89 20.95 31.49
C ALA A 362 -31.09 20.02 30.27
N VAL A 363 -31.66 20.53 29.17
CA VAL A 363 -31.82 19.75 27.93
C VAL A 363 -30.47 19.25 27.43
N VAL A 364 -29.45 20.12 27.39
CA VAL A 364 -28.12 19.71 26.89
C VAL A 364 -27.38 18.81 27.87
N LEU A 365 -27.53 19.02 29.18
CA LEU A 365 -26.99 18.09 30.19
C LEU A 365 -27.59 16.68 30.05
N VAL A 366 -28.87 16.55 29.70
CA VAL A 366 -29.49 15.24 29.40
C VAL A 366 -28.83 14.59 28.19
N LEU A 367 -28.53 15.35 27.13
CA LEU A 367 -27.80 14.83 25.97
C LEU A 367 -26.37 14.38 26.35
N CYS A 368 -25.71 15.11 27.25
CA CYS A 368 -24.38 14.74 27.75
C CYS A 368 -24.36 13.42 28.53
N ILE A 369 -25.49 12.93 29.07
CA ILE A 369 -25.54 11.59 29.72
C ILE A 369 -25.13 10.49 28.74
N GLY A 370 -25.37 10.68 27.43
CA GLY A 370 -24.96 9.74 26.39
C GLY A 370 -23.44 9.51 26.31
N LEU A 371 -22.61 10.38 26.89
CA LEU A 371 -21.16 10.20 26.99
C LEU A 371 -20.75 8.95 27.78
N ILE A 372 -21.65 8.34 28.57
CA ILE A 372 -21.39 7.05 29.22
C ILE A 372 -21.10 5.94 28.20
N CYS A 373 -21.69 6.03 27.00
CA CYS A 373 -21.49 5.06 25.91
C CYS A 373 -20.32 5.44 24.98
N PHE A 374 -19.44 6.37 25.39
CA PHE A 374 -18.40 6.92 24.54
C PHE A 374 -17.38 5.87 24.11
N LYS A 375 -17.20 5.74 22.80
CA LYS A 375 -16.22 4.85 22.15
C LYS A 375 -15.52 5.58 21.01
N VAL A 376 -14.21 5.44 20.94
CA VAL A 376 -13.37 6.03 19.89
C VAL A 376 -12.97 4.96 18.89
N GLU A 377 -13.04 5.27 17.59
CA GLU A 377 -12.46 4.45 16.52
C GLU A 377 -11.07 4.98 16.16
N THR A 378 -10.03 4.18 16.37
CA THR A 378 -8.63 4.51 16.08
C THR A 378 -8.11 3.88 14.79
N ARG A 379 -8.83 2.89 14.25
CA ARG A 379 -8.37 2.13 13.09
C ARG A 379 -8.45 2.92 11.79
N PRO A 380 -7.33 3.07 11.06
CA PRO A 380 -7.30 3.88 9.85
C PRO A 380 -8.21 3.29 8.75
N GLU A 381 -8.23 1.99 8.53
CA GLU A 381 -9.01 1.37 7.46
C GLU A 381 -10.51 1.63 7.60
N LYS A 382 -11.05 1.65 8.83
CA LYS A 382 -12.47 1.95 9.06
C LYS A 382 -12.80 3.44 9.00
N LEU A 383 -11.81 4.32 9.18
CA LEU A 383 -11.97 5.77 9.10
C LEU A 383 -11.98 6.25 7.64
N TRP A 384 -11.14 5.65 6.80
CA TRP A 384 -10.89 6.10 5.42
C TRP A 384 -11.64 5.28 4.37
N VAL A 385 -11.99 4.01 4.64
CA VAL A 385 -12.72 3.14 3.69
C VAL A 385 -14.18 3.03 4.08
N GLY A 386 -15.08 3.39 3.15
CA GLY A 386 -16.52 3.25 3.35
C GLY A 386 -16.94 1.78 3.49
N PRO A 387 -17.82 1.41 4.44
CA PRO A 387 -18.18 0.01 4.69
C PRO A 387 -18.93 -0.67 3.53
N GLY A 388 -19.61 0.10 2.67
CA GLY A 388 -20.25 -0.40 1.45
C GLY A 388 -19.40 -0.17 0.18
N SER A 389 -18.09 0.04 0.33
CA SER A 389 -17.20 0.18 -0.82
C SER A 389 -16.78 -1.20 -1.33
N LYS A 390 -16.52 -1.29 -2.63
CA LYS A 390 -16.05 -2.54 -3.27
C LYS A 390 -14.79 -3.09 -2.59
N ALA A 391 -13.85 -2.22 -2.20
CA ALA A 391 -12.63 -2.63 -1.49
C ALA A 391 -12.93 -3.26 -0.12
N ALA A 392 -13.91 -2.73 0.62
CA ALA A 392 -14.33 -3.31 1.90
C ALA A 392 -15.01 -4.68 1.72
N GLU A 393 -15.83 -4.84 0.67
CA GLU A 393 -16.47 -6.12 0.32
C GLU A 393 -15.44 -7.17 -0.12
N GLU A 394 -14.48 -6.79 -0.95
CA GLU A 394 -13.39 -7.66 -1.40
C GLU A 394 -12.50 -8.10 -0.23
N LYS A 395 -12.13 -7.16 0.66
CA LYS A 395 -11.41 -7.49 1.89
C LYS A 395 -12.19 -8.43 2.79
N HIS A 396 -13.48 -8.17 3.01
CA HIS A 396 -14.31 -9.05 3.84
C HIS A 396 -14.41 -10.46 3.24
N PHE A 397 -14.54 -10.57 1.91
CA PHE A 397 -14.52 -11.87 1.23
C PHE A 397 -13.19 -12.60 1.42
N PHE A 398 -12.06 -11.90 1.24
CA PHE A 398 -10.72 -12.45 1.44
C PHE A 398 -10.51 -12.95 2.88
N ASP A 399 -10.79 -12.09 3.87
CA ASP A 399 -10.56 -12.39 5.29
C ASP A 399 -11.45 -13.56 5.78
N SER A 400 -12.66 -13.73 5.23
CA SER A 400 -13.61 -14.78 5.63
C SER A 400 -13.40 -16.15 4.98
N HIS A 401 -12.90 -16.19 3.73
CA HIS A 401 -12.74 -17.45 2.98
C HIS A 401 -11.33 -18.01 3.01
N LEU A 402 -10.32 -17.16 3.17
CA LEU A 402 -8.92 -17.56 3.18
C LEU A 402 -8.37 -17.45 4.60
N ALA A 403 -7.84 -16.28 4.93
CA ALA A 403 -7.41 -15.87 6.26
C ALA A 403 -7.16 -14.36 6.18
N PRO A 404 -7.26 -13.61 7.30
CA PRO A 404 -6.81 -12.24 7.30
C PRO A 404 -5.33 -12.17 6.93
N PHE A 405 -4.98 -11.17 6.12
CA PHE A 405 -3.57 -10.92 5.76
C PHE A 405 -2.72 -10.76 7.03
N TYR A 406 -1.56 -11.42 7.06
CA TYR A 406 -0.66 -11.46 8.21
C TYR A 406 -0.12 -10.05 8.55
N ARG A 407 0.29 -9.88 9.80
CA ARG A 407 0.94 -8.66 10.31
C ARG A 407 2.43 -8.72 9.97
N ILE A 408 3.03 -7.58 9.64
CA ILE A 408 4.41 -7.51 9.18
C ILE A 408 5.21 -6.67 10.16
N GLU A 409 6.22 -7.28 10.78
CA GLU A 409 7.27 -6.57 11.50
C GLU A 409 8.55 -6.63 10.67
N GLN A 410 9.16 -5.48 10.39
CA GLN A 410 10.27 -5.39 9.45
C GLN A 410 11.44 -4.61 10.04
N LEU A 411 12.65 -5.11 9.82
CA LEU A 411 13.93 -4.45 10.06
C LEU A 411 14.66 -4.29 8.73
N ILE A 412 15.22 -3.10 8.51
CA ILE A 412 16.05 -2.80 7.35
C ILE A 412 17.40 -2.32 7.87
N LEU A 413 18.43 -3.14 7.68
CA LEU A 413 19.82 -2.79 7.97
C LEU A 413 20.48 -2.37 6.67
N ALA A 414 21.09 -1.19 6.61
CA ALA A 414 21.73 -0.70 5.39
C ALA A 414 23.10 -0.08 5.64
N THR A 415 23.99 -0.23 4.65
CA THR A 415 25.33 0.37 4.65
C THR A 415 25.26 1.87 4.40
N LEU A 416 26.12 2.64 5.09
CA LEU A 416 26.27 4.07 4.84
C LEU A 416 26.97 4.31 3.49
N PRO A 417 26.56 5.33 2.71
CA PRO A 417 27.25 5.67 1.47
C PRO A 417 28.69 6.14 1.75
N ASP A 418 29.66 5.64 0.98
CA ASP A 418 31.06 6.06 1.12
C ASP A 418 31.25 7.49 0.60
N SER A 419 31.79 8.35 1.46
CA SER A 419 32.05 9.78 1.24
C SER A 419 32.83 10.12 -0.04
N LYS A 420 33.51 9.14 -0.67
CA LYS A 420 34.41 9.38 -1.80
C LYS A 420 33.85 9.02 -3.18
N ASN A 421 32.89 8.10 -3.29
CA ASN A 421 32.49 7.55 -4.59
C ASN A 421 30.97 7.38 -4.80
N ASP A 422 30.12 7.74 -3.83
CA ASP A 422 28.65 7.52 -3.88
C ASP A 422 28.22 6.07 -4.14
N LYS A 423 29.18 5.13 -4.14
CA LYS A 423 28.98 3.69 -4.33
C LYS A 423 28.85 3.07 -2.95
N ARG A 424 27.71 2.42 -2.69
CA ARG A 424 27.46 1.72 -1.43
C ARG A 424 28.23 0.40 -1.41
N ASN A 425 28.83 0.10 -0.27
CA ASN A 425 29.51 -1.19 -0.06
C ASN A 425 28.47 -2.30 0.06
N SER A 426 28.85 -3.50 -0.36
CA SER A 426 28.04 -4.69 -0.13
C SER A 426 27.88 -4.92 1.38
N ILE A 427 26.64 -5.21 1.79
CA ILE A 427 26.32 -5.59 3.17
C ILE A 427 26.60 -7.08 3.44
N VAL A 428 26.76 -7.89 2.38
CA VAL A 428 26.99 -9.34 2.47
C VAL A 428 28.44 -9.61 2.85
N THR A 429 28.74 -9.44 4.14
CA THR A 429 30.05 -9.70 4.74
C THR A 429 29.91 -10.54 6.00
N ASP A 430 30.97 -11.26 6.36
CA ASP A 430 30.99 -12.13 7.53
C ASP A 430 30.60 -11.39 8.82
N GLU A 431 31.21 -10.22 9.06
CA GLU A 431 30.94 -9.38 10.23
C GLU A 431 29.45 -8.94 10.31
N ASN A 432 28.85 -8.58 9.17
CA ASN A 432 27.47 -8.11 9.13
C ASN A 432 26.46 -9.28 9.29
N ILE A 433 26.79 -10.48 8.78
CA ILE A 433 25.94 -11.67 8.94
C ILE A 433 26.00 -12.17 10.39
N GLN A 434 27.17 -12.16 11.03
CA GLN A 434 27.29 -12.46 12.46
C GLN A 434 26.48 -11.47 13.32
N LEU A 435 26.55 -10.17 13.01
CA LEU A 435 25.71 -9.17 13.65
C LEU A 435 24.21 -9.48 13.48
N LEU A 436 23.80 -9.99 12.31
CA LEU A 436 22.42 -10.38 12.05
C LEU A 436 21.97 -11.54 12.95
N PHE A 437 22.83 -12.54 13.19
CA PHE A 437 22.57 -13.61 14.16
C PHE A 437 22.44 -13.09 15.60
N GLU A 438 23.26 -12.12 16.00
CA GLU A 438 23.13 -11.49 17.33
C GLU A 438 21.79 -10.77 17.50
N ILE A 439 21.35 -10.05 16.46
CA ILE A 439 20.05 -9.38 16.44
C ILE A 439 18.92 -10.42 16.55
N GLN A 440 18.98 -11.49 15.74
CA GLN A 440 17.98 -12.56 15.77
C GLN A 440 17.87 -13.21 17.15
N LYS A 441 19.01 -13.52 17.78
CA LYS A 441 19.06 -14.07 19.14
C LYS A 441 18.37 -13.18 20.17
N LYS A 442 18.51 -11.86 20.05
CA LYS A 442 17.81 -10.89 20.92
C LYS A 442 16.31 -10.85 20.65
N VAL A 443 15.89 -10.93 19.39
CA VAL A 443 14.47 -10.98 19.01
C VAL A 443 13.81 -12.26 19.53
N ASP A 444 14.45 -13.41 19.40
CA ASP A 444 13.94 -14.70 19.92
C ASP A 444 13.89 -14.73 21.46
N GLY A 445 14.72 -13.92 22.11
CA GLY A 445 14.72 -13.69 23.56
C GLY A 445 13.55 -12.86 24.08
N ILE A 446 12.75 -12.23 23.21
CA ILE A 446 11.60 -11.41 23.64
C ILE A 446 10.57 -12.28 24.35
N ARG A 447 10.13 -11.81 25.52
CA ARG A 447 9.05 -12.39 26.33
C ARG A 447 8.09 -11.27 26.74
N ALA A 448 6.94 -11.19 26.06
CA ALA A 448 5.91 -10.20 26.35
C ALA A 448 4.85 -10.77 27.29
N ASN A 449 4.37 -10.01 28.27
CA ASN A 449 3.30 -10.45 29.16
C ASN A 449 1.97 -9.88 28.68
N TYR A 450 1.01 -10.76 28.35
CA TYR A 450 -0.35 -10.37 28.01
C TYR A 450 -1.33 -11.24 28.81
N SER A 451 -2.18 -10.59 29.62
CA SER A 451 -3.23 -11.24 30.43
C SER A 451 -2.73 -12.39 31.32
N GLY A 452 -1.49 -12.29 31.83
CA GLY A 452 -0.87 -13.31 32.69
C GLY A 452 -0.19 -14.47 31.91
N SER A 453 -0.26 -14.46 30.58
CA SER A 453 0.50 -15.38 29.72
C SER A 453 1.75 -14.70 29.16
N VAL A 454 2.87 -15.41 29.17
CA VAL A 454 4.10 -14.99 28.49
C VAL A 454 4.01 -15.42 27.03
N VAL A 455 4.24 -14.48 26.12
CA VAL A 455 4.14 -14.64 24.67
C VAL A 455 5.53 -14.48 24.06
N SER A 456 5.95 -15.46 23.26
CA SER A 456 7.14 -15.40 22.41
C SER A 456 6.80 -15.37 20.93
N LEU A 457 7.79 -15.07 20.08
CA LEU A 457 7.62 -15.00 18.62
C LEU A 457 7.05 -16.32 18.05
N THR A 458 7.55 -17.46 18.53
CA THR A 458 7.13 -18.81 18.12
C THR A 458 5.65 -19.12 18.36
N ASP A 459 4.99 -18.37 19.24
CA ASP A 459 3.57 -18.56 19.58
C ASP A 459 2.64 -17.79 18.64
N ILE A 460 3.14 -16.75 17.98
CA ILE A 460 2.34 -15.80 17.19
C ILE A 460 2.74 -15.75 15.71
N CYS A 461 3.95 -16.19 15.37
CA CYS A 461 4.46 -16.17 13.99
C CYS A 461 3.64 -17.07 13.04
N LEU A 462 3.65 -16.72 11.75
CA LEU A 462 3.09 -17.55 10.70
C LEU A 462 3.95 -18.81 10.50
N LYS A 463 3.32 -19.98 10.48
CA LYS A 463 3.96 -21.28 10.27
C LYS A 463 3.30 -22.00 9.09
N PRO A 464 3.88 -21.92 7.88
CA PRO A 464 3.29 -22.52 6.69
C PRO A 464 3.45 -24.05 6.67
N LEU A 465 4.62 -24.55 7.12
CA LEU A 465 4.97 -25.96 7.14
C LEU A 465 5.77 -26.25 8.43
N GLY A 466 5.37 -27.26 9.19
CA GLY A 466 6.05 -27.65 10.43
C GLY A 466 5.84 -26.66 11.59
N ASP A 467 6.83 -26.61 12.49
CA ASP A 467 6.76 -25.85 13.76
C ASP A 467 7.57 -24.54 13.75
N ASP A 468 8.36 -24.30 12.69
CA ASP A 468 9.23 -23.13 12.54
C ASP A 468 8.52 -21.92 11.93
N CYS A 469 8.94 -20.72 12.35
CA CYS A 469 8.39 -19.46 11.84
C CYS A 469 8.85 -19.16 10.42
N ALA A 470 7.97 -18.63 9.59
CA ALA A 470 8.27 -18.12 8.24
C ALA A 470 9.01 -16.75 8.27
N THR A 471 10.04 -16.62 9.11
CA THR A 471 10.88 -15.43 9.15
C THR A 471 11.64 -15.29 7.83
N GLN A 472 11.46 -14.18 7.13
CA GLN A 472 12.17 -13.87 5.89
C GLN A 472 13.45 -13.12 6.25
N SER A 473 14.58 -13.83 6.22
CA SER A 473 15.90 -13.31 6.55
C SER A 473 16.97 -14.13 5.85
N LEU A 474 18.11 -13.53 5.53
CA LEU A 474 19.28 -14.25 5.00
C LEU A 474 19.66 -15.47 5.86
N LEU A 475 19.46 -15.37 7.17
CA LEU A 475 19.78 -16.43 8.15
C LEU A 475 19.04 -17.75 7.88
N GLN A 476 17.94 -17.74 7.13
CA GLN A 476 17.21 -18.95 6.78
C GLN A 476 18.00 -19.89 5.87
N TYR A 477 18.96 -19.39 5.07
CA TYR A 477 19.87 -20.27 4.32
C TYR A 477 20.71 -21.15 5.24
N PHE A 478 20.83 -20.78 6.52
CA PHE A 478 21.51 -21.54 7.56
C PHE A 478 20.52 -22.13 8.58
N LYS A 479 19.23 -22.20 8.22
CA LYS A 479 18.13 -22.69 9.08
C LYS A 479 18.06 -21.96 10.43
N MET A 480 18.44 -20.68 10.45
CA MET A 480 18.48 -19.84 11.65
C MET A 480 19.46 -20.33 12.75
N ASP A 481 20.40 -21.20 12.39
CA ASP A 481 21.39 -21.76 13.32
C ASP A 481 22.80 -21.22 13.00
N PRO A 482 23.48 -20.58 13.98
CA PRO A 482 24.86 -20.15 13.81
C PRO A 482 25.84 -21.31 13.53
N GLU A 483 25.60 -22.53 14.03
CA GLU A 483 26.54 -23.65 13.80
C GLU A 483 26.57 -24.05 12.31
N ASN A 484 25.41 -24.02 11.64
CA ASN A 484 25.32 -24.27 10.19
C ASN A 484 26.05 -23.22 9.35
N TYR A 485 26.22 -22.00 9.87
CA TYR A 485 26.96 -20.95 9.16
C TYR A 485 28.44 -21.32 9.01
N ASP A 486 29.06 -21.80 10.08
CA ASP A 486 30.45 -22.23 10.07
C ASP A 486 30.62 -23.54 9.26
N ASP A 487 29.67 -24.47 9.37
CA ASP A 487 29.73 -25.78 8.70
C ASP A 487 29.53 -25.69 7.18
N TYR A 488 28.70 -24.78 6.69
CA TYR A 488 28.38 -24.66 5.26
C TYR A 488 29.34 -23.76 4.47
N GLY A 489 30.31 -23.11 5.13
CA GLY A 489 31.29 -22.23 4.47
C GLY A 489 30.89 -20.75 4.44
N GLY A 490 30.03 -20.31 5.36
CA GLY A 490 29.71 -18.91 5.62
C GLY A 490 29.19 -18.13 4.40
N VAL A 491 29.87 -17.04 4.04
CA VAL A 491 29.47 -16.13 2.95
C VAL A 491 29.41 -16.85 1.59
N GLU A 492 30.32 -17.77 1.31
CA GLU A 492 30.33 -18.51 0.03
C GLU A 492 29.05 -19.34 -0.13
N HIS A 493 28.53 -19.89 0.97
CA HIS A 493 27.25 -20.59 0.97
C HIS A 493 26.07 -19.64 0.70
N ALA A 494 26.08 -18.45 1.31
CA ALA A 494 25.04 -17.45 1.05
C ALA A 494 25.02 -17.04 -0.42
N GLU A 495 26.18 -16.80 -1.03
CA GLU A 495 26.32 -16.49 -2.45
C GLU A 495 25.86 -17.65 -3.35
N TYR A 496 26.20 -18.89 -2.97
CA TYR A 496 25.69 -20.08 -3.63
C TYR A 496 24.16 -20.15 -3.54
N CYS A 497 23.57 -19.93 -2.37
CA CYS A 497 22.12 -19.94 -2.19
C CYS A 497 21.42 -18.79 -2.93
N PHE A 498 22.05 -17.63 -3.16
CA PHE A 498 21.44 -16.61 -4.03
C PHE A 498 21.14 -17.10 -5.44
N GLN A 499 21.93 -18.05 -5.93
CA GLN A 499 21.74 -18.69 -7.24
C GLN A 499 20.94 -19.99 -7.14
N HIS A 500 20.98 -20.67 -5.98
CA HIS A 500 20.46 -22.04 -5.80
C HIS A 500 19.41 -22.20 -4.68
N TYR A 501 18.76 -21.13 -4.22
CA TYR A 501 17.79 -21.11 -3.09
C TYR A 501 16.59 -22.07 -3.18
N THR A 502 16.47 -22.79 -4.29
CA THR A 502 15.32 -23.63 -4.68
C THR A 502 15.72 -25.06 -5.05
N THR A 503 16.96 -25.25 -5.49
CA THR A 503 17.48 -26.50 -6.07
C THR A 503 18.38 -27.22 -5.08
N ALA A 504 19.00 -26.50 -4.16
CA ALA A 504 19.86 -27.06 -3.14
C ALA A 504 19.08 -27.26 -1.83
N ASP A 505 19.01 -28.49 -1.35
CA ASP A 505 18.37 -28.85 -0.07
C ASP A 505 18.99 -28.10 1.12
N THR A 506 20.28 -27.79 1.04
CA THR A 506 21.01 -27.00 2.03
C THR A 506 20.52 -25.56 2.12
N CYS A 507 20.01 -24.99 1.02
CA CYS A 507 19.53 -23.63 0.94
C CYS A 507 18.03 -23.48 1.30
N MET A 508 17.34 -24.58 1.63
CA MET A 508 15.97 -24.51 2.12
C MET A 508 15.93 -23.88 3.52
N SER A 509 14.91 -23.05 3.75
CA SER A 509 14.67 -22.46 5.07
C SER A 509 14.36 -23.50 6.15
N ALA A 510 14.43 -23.10 7.41
CA ALA A 510 14.02 -23.95 8.54
C ALA A 510 12.57 -24.43 8.40
N PHE A 511 11.68 -23.56 7.88
CA PHE A 511 10.28 -23.88 7.61
C PHE A 511 10.06 -24.64 6.28
N LYS A 512 11.11 -25.23 5.70
CA LYS A 512 11.06 -26.15 4.54
C LYS A 512 10.48 -25.53 3.26
N ALA A 513 10.67 -24.23 3.08
CA ALA A 513 10.32 -23.55 1.83
C ALA A 513 11.53 -22.76 1.29
N PRO A 514 11.56 -22.49 -0.03
CA PRO A 514 12.61 -21.65 -0.59
C PRO A 514 12.44 -20.19 -0.18
N LEU A 515 13.54 -19.49 0.05
CA LEU A 515 13.55 -18.06 0.36
C LEU A 515 14.04 -17.28 -0.86
N ASP A 516 13.21 -16.41 -1.42
CA ASP A 516 13.62 -15.52 -2.52
C ASP A 516 14.60 -14.45 -2.00
N PRO A 517 15.83 -14.35 -2.54
CA PRO A 517 16.82 -13.34 -2.14
C PRO A 517 16.28 -11.91 -2.23
N SER A 518 15.37 -11.64 -3.17
CA SER A 518 14.75 -10.32 -3.38
C SER A 518 13.87 -9.86 -2.22
N THR A 519 13.46 -10.79 -1.34
CA THR A 519 12.66 -10.50 -0.13
C THR A 519 13.55 -10.24 1.09
N ALA A 520 14.78 -10.78 1.10
CA ALA A 520 15.72 -10.69 2.22
C ALA A 520 16.85 -9.66 2.00
N LEU A 521 17.06 -9.22 0.77
CA LEU A 521 18.09 -8.26 0.37
C LEU A 521 17.48 -7.02 -0.30
N GLY A 522 18.18 -5.90 -0.17
CA GLY A 522 17.79 -4.61 -0.76
C GLY A 522 18.95 -3.87 -1.40
N GLY A 523 18.63 -2.93 -2.29
CA GLY A 523 19.60 -2.00 -2.89
C GLY A 523 20.62 -2.64 -3.83
N PHE A 524 20.28 -3.75 -4.48
CA PHE A 524 21.04 -4.37 -5.56
C PHE A 524 20.51 -3.95 -6.95
N SER A 525 21.23 -4.31 -8.02
CA SER A 525 20.85 -4.05 -9.41
C SER A 525 20.74 -5.35 -10.22
N GLY A 526 19.66 -5.52 -10.98
CA GLY A 526 19.39 -6.77 -11.71
C GLY A 526 19.32 -7.99 -10.79
N ASN A 527 20.03 -9.06 -11.16
CA ASN A 527 20.09 -10.33 -10.40
C ASN A 527 21.39 -10.44 -9.56
N ASN A 528 22.15 -9.35 -9.38
CA ASN A 528 23.42 -9.40 -8.67
C ASN A 528 23.23 -9.19 -7.16
N TYR A 529 22.83 -10.25 -6.46
CA TYR A 529 22.51 -10.19 -5.03
C TYR A 529 23.72 -9.97 -4.12
N SER A 530 24.94 -10.33 -4.56
CA SER A 530 26.16 -10.11 -3.77
C SER A 530 26.54 -8.63 -3.63
N GLU A 531 26.02 -7.75 -4.50
CA GLU A 531 26.19 -6.30 -4.42
C GLU A 531 25.09 -5.60 -3.58
N ALA A 532 24.23 -6.37 -2.89
CA ALA A 532 23.18 -5.80 -2.05
C ALA A 532 23.75 -4.86 -0.97
N SER A 533 23.07 -3.73 -0.76
CA SER A 533 23.48 -2.71 0.22
C SER A 533 22.64 -2.72 1.51
N ALA A 534 21.58 -3.54 1.55
CA ALA A 534 20.73 -3.68 2.72
C ALA A 534 20.26 -5.12 2.97
N PHE A 535 20.14 -5.49 4.25
CA PHE A 535 19.40 -6.67 4.71
C PHE A 535 17.99 -6.25 5.08
N VAL A 536 17.02 -7.02 4.60
CA VAL A 536 15.60 -6.88 4.94
C VAL A 536 15.21 -8.11 5.75
N VAL A 537 14.85 -7.90 7.00
CA VAL A 537 14.35 -8.95 7.87
C VAL A 537 12.86 -8.71 8.09
N THR A 538 12.04 -9.67 7.71
CA THR A 538 10.59 -9.61 7.87
C THR A 538 10.12 -10.77 8.73
N TYR A 539 9.39 -10.46 9.80
CA TYR A 539 8.69 -11.40 10.65
C TYR A 539 7.20 -11.35 10.31
N PRO A 540 6.63 -12.41 9.72
CA PRO A 540 5.19 -12.49 9.51
C PRO A 540 4.51 -13.03 10.78
N VAL A 541 3.56 -12.28 11.32
CA VAL A 541 2.77 -12.65 12.50
C VAL A 541 1.32 -12.90 12.13
N ASN A 542 0.71 -13.94 12.70
CA ASN A 542 -0.67 -14.30 12.42
C ASN A 542 -1.61 -13.14 12.81
N ASN A 543 -2.51 -12.79 11.90
CA ASN A 543 -3.54 -11.79 12.15
C ASN A 543 -4.87 -12.47 12.51
N ALA A 544 -5.69 -11.79 13.29
CA ALA A 544 -7.05 -12.21 13.61
C ALA A 544 -8.07 -11.16 13.17
N ILE A 545 -9.27 -11.62 12.77
CA ILE A 545 -10.40 -10.75 12.43
C ILE A 545 -10.89 -9.99 13.67
N ASP A 546 -10.87 -10.66 14.83
CA ASP A 546 -11.30 -10.10 16.10
C ASP A 546 -10.16 -9.49 16.91
N GLU A 547 -10.41 -8.29 17.46
CA GLU A 547 -9.44 -7.48 18.21
C GLU A 547 -8.90 -8.20 19.46
N ALA A 548 -9.73 -9.00 20.12
CA ALA A 548 -9.31 -9.80 21.26
C ALA A 548 -8.25 -10.86 20.88
N GLY A 549 -8.26 -11.33 19.63
CA GLY A 549 -7.27 -12.26 19.10
C GLY A 549 -5.89 -11.63 18.90
N ASN A 550 -5.84 -10.34 18.55
CA ASN A 550 -4.60 -9.62 18.24
C ASN A 550 -3.87 -9.06 19.46
N GLY A 551 -4.48 -9.07 20.65
CA GLY A 551 -3.88 -8.47 21.85
C GLY A 551 -2.51 -9.05 22.23
N LYS A 552 -2.28 -10.35 21.98
CA LYS A 552 -0.98 -11.01 22.18
C LYS A 552 0.08 -10.49 21.21
N ALA A 553 -0.27 -10.36 19.92
CA ALA A 553 0.63 -9.85 18.88
C ALA A 553 1.04 -8.40 19.18
N VAL A 554 0.07 -7.53 19.47
CA VAL A 554 0.35 -6.11 19.80
C VAL A 554 1.22 -5.98 21.06
N ALA A 555 1.05 -6.85 22.06
CA ALA A 555 1.92 -6.85 23.24
C ALA A 555 3.36 -7.24 22.91
N TRP A 556 3.56 -8.19 22.00
CA TRP A 556 4.88 -8.59 21.51
C TRP A 556 5.51 -7.50 20.64
N GLU A 557 4.75 -6.90 19.71
CA GLU A 557 5.18 -5.77 18.86
C GLU A 557 5.72 -4.60 19.70
N LYS A 558 5.04 -4.24 20.79
CA LYS A 558 5.52 -3.22 21.74
C LYS A 558 6.86 -3.56 22.37
N ALA A 559 7.03 -4.82 22.78
CA ALA A 559 8.28 -5.29 23.35
C ALA A 559 9.40 -5.30 22.31
N PHE A 560 9.08 -5.67 21.07
CA PHE A 560 9.97 -5.62 19.91
C PHE A 560 10.45 -4.19 19.62
N ILE A 561 9.54 -3.22 19.47
CA ILE A 561 9.91 -1.82 19.22
C ILE A 561 10.80 -1.25 20.35
N ARG A 562 10.51 -1.60 21.61
CA ARG A 562 11.33 -1.19 22.75
C ARG A 562 12.74 -1.79 22.66
N LEU A 563 12.87 -3.08 22.39
CA LEU A 563 14.17 -3.75 22.20
C LEU A 563 14.96 -3.08 21.07
N VAL A 564 14.30 -2.79 19.95
CA VAL A 564 14.96 -2.19 18.79
C VAL A 564 15.51 -0.82 19.14
N LYS A 565 14.73 0.01 19.82
CA LYS A 565 15.10 1.37 20.20
C LYS A 565 16.20 1.44 21.27
N GLU A 566 16.12 0.58 22.28
CA GLU A 566 17.01 0.63 23.46
C GLU A 566 18.32 -0.15 23.25
N GLU A 567 18.30 -1.25 22.49
CA GLU A 567 19.43 -2.17 22.38
C GLU A 567 19.96 -2.35 20.96
N LEU A 568 19.08 -2.59 19.97
CA LEU A 568 19.55 -2.93 18.61
C LEU A 568 20.09 -1.70 17.88
N LEU A 569 19.41 -0.55 18.00
CA LEU A 569 19.82 0.68 17.35
C LEU A 569 21.24 1.14 17.75
N PRO A 570 21.62 1.23 19.04
CA PRO A 570 22.99 1.59 19.41
C PRO A 570 24.02 0.52 18.98
N MET A 571 23.64 -0.75 18.99
CA MET A 571 24.50 -1.86 18.53
C MET A 571 24.81 -1.72 17.03
N VAL A 572 23.80 -1.53 16.18
CA VAL A 572 23.99 -1.41 14.72
C VAL A 572 24.74 -0.13 14.35
N GLN A 573 24.49 0.97 15.06
CA GLN A 573 25.24 2.21 14.86
C GLN A 573 26.73 2.07 15.21
N SER A 574 27.08 1.23 16.19
CA SER A 574 28.49 0.96 16.54
C SER A 574 29.25 0.24 15.43
N SER A 575 28.54 -0.49 14.56
CA SER A 575 29.08 -1.18 13.38
C SER A 575 29.05 -0.33 12.10
N ASN A 576 28.82 0.99 12.20
CA ASN A 576 28.69 1.91 11.06
C ASN A 576 27.56 1.55 10.06
N LEU A 577 26.45 1.00 10.57
CA LEU A 577 25.27 0.67 9.78
C LEU A 577 24.07 1.52 10.22
N THR A 578 23.07 1.61 9.35
CA THR A 578 21.78 2.25 9.66
C THR A 578 20.71 1.20 9.90
N LEU A 579 19.88 1.39 10.92
CA LEU A 579 18.76 0.50 11.25
C LEU A 579 17.45 1.27 11.16
N SER A 580 16.56 0.82 10.28
CA SER A 580 15.18 1.27 10.18
C SER A 580 14.24 0.13 10.53
N TYR A 581 13.10 0.44 11.16
CA TYR A 581 12.20 -0.59 11.67
C TYR A 581 10.74 -0.13 11.66
N SER A 582 9.85 -1.12 11.59
CA SER A 582 8.40 -0.91 11.66
C SER A 582 7.72 -2.15 12.25
N SER A 583 6.59 -1.93 12.92
CA SER A 583 5.62 -2.96 13.26
C SER A 583 4.24 -2.53 12.77
N GLU A 584 3.33 -3.47 12.59
CA GLU A 584 1.98 -3.17 12.10
C GLU A 584 1.24 -2.17 13.05
N SER A 585 1.42 -2.27 14.37
CA SER A 585 0.83 -1.30 15.31
C SER A 585 1.54 0.07 15.36
N SER A 586 2.78 0.19 14.86
CA SER A 586 3.58 1.42 14.92
C SER A 586 2.87 2.64 14.34
N ILE A 587 2.15 2.49 13.22
CA ILE A 587 1.43 3.59 12.58
C ILE A 587 0.31 4.09 13.49
N GLU A 588 -0.49 3.19 14.06
CA GLU A 588 -1.58 3.56 14.97
C GLU A 588 -1.03 4.23 16.25
N GLU A 589 0.09 3.74 16.78
CA GLU A 589 0.70 4.31 17.99
C GLU A 589 1.32 5.70 17.76
N GLU A 590 2.02 5.91 16.65
CA GLU A 590 2.61 7.20 16.31
C GLU A 590 1.55 8.26 16.01
N LEU A 591 0.43 7.89 15.36
CA LEU A 591 -0.71 8.79 15.19
C LEU A 591 -1.36 9.16 16.53
N LYS A 592 -1.45 8.21 17.46
CA LYS A 592 -1.95 8.47 18.82
C LYS A 592 -1.00 9.38 19.60
N ARG A 593 0.32 9.22 19.42
CA ARG A 593 1.35 10.06 20.06
C ARG A 593 1.16 11.53 19.68
N GLU A 594 1.03 11.84 18.39
CA GLU A 594 0.78 13.22 17.93
C GLU A 594 -0.48 13.80 18.55
N SER A 595 -1.59 13.07 18.48
CA SER A 595 -2.86 13.55 19.01
C SER A 595 -2.79 13.86 20.51
N THR A 596 -2.01 13.10 21.29
CA THR A 596 -1.82 13.39 22.72
C THR A 596 -0.91 14.58 22.99
N ALA A 597 0.09 14.81 22.13
CA ALA A 597 1.02 15.94 22.27
C ALA A 597 0.31 17.28 22.03
N ASP A 598 -0.64 17.31 21.09
CA ASP A 598 -1.36 18.53 20.71
C ASP A 598 -2.38 19.02 21.76
N ILE A 599 -2.80 18.16 22.69
CA ILE A 599 -3.78 18.52 23.75
C ILE A 599 -3.36 19.76 24.53
N ILE A 600 -2.06 19.91 24.85
CA ILE A 600 -1.55 21.05 25.61
C ILE A 600 -1.66 22.34 24.77
N THR A 601 -1.24 22.29 23.51
CA THR A 601 -1.31 23.44 22.58
C THR A 601 -2.76 23.87 22.37
N ILE A 602 -3.67 22.92 22.24
CA ILE A 602 -5.11 23.14 22.13
C ILE A 602 -5.65 23.80 23.41
N ALA A 603 -5.27 23.33 24.59
CA ALA A 603 -5.70 23.95 25.85
C ALA A 603 -5.22 25.40 25.97
N VAL A 604 -3.98 25.69 25.57
CA VAL A 604 -3.43 27.06 25.54
C VAL A 604 -4.20 27.94 24.55
N SER A 605 -4.53 27.44 23.37
CA SER A 605 -5.30 28.20 22.37
C SER A 605 -6.69 28.57 22.91
N TYR A 606 -7.37 27.68 23.62
CA TYR A 606 -8.65 27.99 24.27
C TYR A 606 -8.54 29.05 25.35
N VAL A 607 -7.49 29.03 26.18
CA VAL A 607 -7.26 30.07 27.19
C VAL A 607 -7.03 31.43 26.54
N VAL A 608 -6.25 31.49 25.45
CA VAL A 608 -6.01 32.74 24.70
C VAL A 608 -7.29 33.24 24.06
N MET A 609 -8.08 32.36 23.44
CA MET A 609 -9.37 32.71 22.85
C MET A 609 -10.35 33.22 23.92
N PHE A 610 -10.42 32.58 25.08
CA PHE A 610 -11.22 33.04 26.21
C PHE A 610 -10.81 34.44 26.68
N ALA A 611 -9.51 34.70 26.79
CA ALA A 611 -9.00 36.02 27.13
C ALA A 611 -9.40 37.07 26.07
N TYR A 612 -9.29 36.72 24.78
CA TYR A 612 -9.71 37.58 23.68
C TYR A 612 -11.21 37.92 23.73
N VAL A 613 -12.08 36.93 23.92
CA VAL A 613 -13.54 37.13 24.04
C VAL A 613 -13.89 38.01 25.24
N SER A 614 -13.26 37.75 26.39
CA SER A 614 -13.47 38.53 27.60
C SER A 614 -13.08 40.00 27.45
N VAL A 615 -11.99 40.28 26.73
CA VAL A 615 -11.50 41.64 26.46
C VAL A 615 -12.36 42.35 25.41
N THR A 616 -12.69 41.69 24.30
CA THR A 616 -13.47 42.29 23.20
C THR A 616 -14.91 42.63 23.60
N LEU A 617 -15.52 41.81 24.45
CA LEU A 617 -16.84 42.09 25.01
C LEU A 617 -16.83 43.20 26.07
N GLY A 618 -15.68 43.55 26.66
CA GLY A 618 -15.53 44.62 27.63
C GLY A 618 -15.52 46.02 27.00
N ASP A 619 -16.05 47.03 27.68
CA ASP A 619 -15.88 48.44 27.26
C ASP A 619 -14.61 49.02 27.91
N ALA A 620 -13.66 49.49 27.10
CA ALA A 620 -12.46 50.17 27.59
C ALA A 620 -12.78 51.62 27.98
N SER A 621 -13.16 51.86 29.23
CA SER A 621 -13.20 53.19 29.83
C SER A 621 -12.60 53.17 31.23
N ARG A 622 -11.84 54.24 31.58
CA ARG A 622 -11.07 54.54 32.81
C ARG A 622 -10.78 53.36 33.75
N LEU A 623 -9.50 53.20 34.15
CA LEU A 623 -9.03 52.13 35.06
C LEU A 623 -9.92 51.89 36.30
N SER A 624 -10.58 52.92 36.85
CA SER A 624 -11.46 52.82 38.01
C SER A 624 -12.85 52.20 37.74
N THR A 625 -13.36 52.27 36.51
CA THR A 625 -14.65 51.68 36.08
C THR A 625 -14.48 50.34 35.36
N PHE A 626 -13.23 49.91 35.11
CA PHE A 626 -12.91 48.68 34.40
C PHE A 626 -13.50 47.43 35.07
N PHE A 627 -13.43 47.34 36.41
CA PHE A 627 -13.96 46.20 37.17
C PHE A 627 -15.51 46.11 37.21
N LEU A 628 -16.22 47.21 36.96
CA LEU A 628 -17.69 47.18 36.77
C LEU A 628 -18.07 46.89 35.32
N SER A 629 -17.28 47.42 34.37
CA SER A 629 -17.59 47.40 32.93
C SER A 629 -17.03 46.19 32.19
N SER A 630 -16.21 45.37 32.83
CA SER A 630 -15.73 44.10 32.28
C SER A 630 -16.90 43.12 32.08
N LYS A 631 -16.75 42.24 31.08
CA LYS A 631 -17.72 41.20 30.71
C LYS A 631 -17.08 39.82 30.74
N VAL A 632 -16.16 39.61 31.66
CA VAL A 632 -15.39 38.37 31.85
C VAL A 632 -16.33 37.22 32.22
N LEU A 633 -17.29 37.44 33.14
CA LEU A 633 -18.24 36.39 33.54
C LEU A 633 -19.17 35.99 32.38
N LEU A 634 -19.60 36.97 31.58
CA LEU A 634 -20.42 36.73 30.38
C LEU A 634 -19.63 35.97 29.31
N GLY A 635 -18.37 36.35 29.07
CA GLY A 635 -17.47 35.66 28.15
C GLY A 635 -17.19 34.22 28.59
N LEU A 636 -16.93 34.00 29.89
CA LEU A 636 -16.68 32.66 30.45
C LEU A 636 -17.90 31.77 30.29
N SER A 637 -19.08 32.30 30.63
CA SER A 637 -20.33 31.56 30.49
C SER A 637 -20.64 31.25 29.03
N GLY A 638 -20.30 32.15 28.09
CA GLY A 638 -20.41 31.91 26.65
C GLY A 638 -19.54 30.74 26.17
N VAL A 639 -18.25 30.73 26.53
CA VAL A 639 -17.34 29.62 26.18
C VAL A 639 -17.82 28.30 26.80
N VAL A 640 -18.32 28.31 28.04
CA VAL A 640 -18.89 27.12 28.68
C VAL A 640 -20.12 26.61 27.94
N LEU A 641 -21.01 27.48 27.45
CA LEU A 641 -22.18 27.09 26.66
C LEU A 641 -21.78 26.45 25.33
N VAL A 642 -20.75 26.97 24.65
CA VAL A 642 -20.19 26.37 23.43
C VAL A 642 -19.62 24.99 23.73
N MET A 643 -18.84 24.83 24.81
CA MET A 643 -18.30 23.51 25.16
C MET A 643 -19.42 22.51 25.50
N LEU A 644 -20.48 22.98 26.16
CA LEU A 644 -21.65 22.16 26.46
C LEU A 644 -22.39 21.73 25.18
N SER A 645 -22.47 22.58 24.14
CA SER A 645 -23.10 22.20 22.86
C SER A 645 -22.32 21.09 22.14
N VAL A 646 -20.98 21.18 22.15
CA VAL A 646 -20.12 20.15 21.56
C VAL A 646 -20.22 18.84 22.32
N LEU A 647 -20.13 18.87 23.66
CA LEU A 647 -20.33 17.68 24.49
C LEU A 647 -21.73 17.08 24.34
N GLY A 648 -22.77 17.91 24.19
CA GLY A 648 -24.13 17.47 23.93
C GLY A 648 -24.28 16.76 22.59
N SER A 649 -23.62 17.25 21.53
CA SER A 649 -23.58 16.60 20.22
C SER A 649 -22.87 15.24 20.29
N VAL A 650 -21.69 15.18 20.92
CA VAL A 650 -20.95 13.92 21.12
C VAL A 650 -21.77 12.93 21.96
N GLY A 651 -22.40 13.40 23.04
CA GLY A 651 -23.26 12.59 23.89
C GLY A 651 -24.46 12.00 23.16
N PHE A 652 -25.16 12.81 22.34
CA PHE A 652 -26.29 12.34 21.54
C PHE A 652 -25.87 11.22 20.56
N PHE A 653 -24.83 11.43 19.76
CA PHE A 653 -24.40 10.43 18.79
C PHE A 653 -23.79 9.19 19.46
N SER A 654 -23.15 9.37 20.61
CA SER A 654 -22.66 8.25 21.42
C SER A 654 -23.81 7.40 21.97
N ALA A 655 -24.94 8.01 22.37
CA ALA A 655 -26.13 7.28 22.80
C ALA A 655 -26.82 6.52 21.65
N VAL A 656 -26.74 7.06 20.43
CA VAL A 656 -27.20 6.37 19.19
C VAL A 656 -26.26 5.21 18.81
N GLY A 657 -25.05 5.15 19.37
CA GLY A 657 -24.07 4.09 19.11
C GLY A 657 -23.08 4.41 17.98
N VAL A 658 -22.99 5.67 17.55
CA VAL A 658 -21.99 6.11 16.58
C VAL A 658 -20.66 6.34 17.29
N LYS A 659 -19.62 5.64 16.85
CA LYS A 659 -18.27 5.81 17.40
C LYS A 659 -17.70 7.18 17.01
N SER A 660 -17.02 7.83 17.95
CA SER A 660 -16.34 9.10 17.72
C SER A 660 -14.93 8.89 17.17
N THR A 661 -14.34 9.95 16.60
CA THR A 661 -12.96 9.95 16.08
C THR A 661 -12.11 10.96 16.84
N LEU A 662 -10.79 10.82 16.80
CA LEU A 662 -9.87 11.78 17.42
C LEU A 662 -9.99 13.18 16.80
N ILE A 663 -10.16 13.25 15.46
CA ILE A 663 -10.32 14.49 14.70
C ILE A 663 -11.51 15.32 15.21
N ILE A 664 -12.60 14.66 15.62
CA ILE A 664 -13.79 15.34 16.15
C ILE A 664 -13.48 16.08 17.46
N MET A 665 -12.74 15.45 18.36
CA MET A 665 -12.40 16.03 19.66
C MET A 665 -11.46 17.23 19.53
N GLU A 666 -10.68 17.29 18.46
CA GLU A 666 -9.73 18.35 18.18
C GLU A 666 -10.37 19.53 17.41
N VAL A 667 -10.99 19.27 16.26
CA VAL A 667 -11.39 20.31 15.31
C VAL A 667 -12.76 20.91 15.62
N ILE A 668 -13.74 20.10 16.05
CA ILE A 668 -15.12 20.59 16.26
C ILE A 668 -15.19 21.67 17.34
N PRO A 669 -14.54 21.53 18.53
CA PRO A 669 -14.64 22.57 19.54
C PRO A 669 -14.05 23.91 19.06
N PHE A 670 -13.04 23.90 18.18
CA PHE A 670 -12.49 25.14 17.60
C PHE A 670 -13.47 25.78 16.61
N LEU A 671 -14.04 24.97 15.72
CA LEU A 671 -15.01 25.41 14.72
C LEU A 671 -16.25 26.04 15.36
N VAL A 672 -16.84 25.34 16.33
CA VAL A 672 -18.06 25.81 17.01
C VAL A 672 -17.75 27.01 17.90
N LEU A 673 -16.56 27.09 18.51
CA LEU A 673 -16.14 28.29 19.23
C LEU A 673 -16.01 29.50 18.31
N ALA A 674 -15.45 29.35 17.11
CA ALA A 674 -15.31 30.45 16.16
C ALA A 674 -16.67 31.01 15.73
N VAL A 675 -17.61 30.13 15.36
CA VAL A 675 -18.99 30.50 15.01
C VAL A 675 -19.69 31.12 16.21
N GLY A 676 -19.57 30.50 17.38
CA GLY A 676 -20.34 30.91 18.53
C GLY A 676 -19.88 32.24 19.12
N VAL A 677 -18.58 32.51 19.12
CA VAL A 677 -18.03 33.81 19.55
C VAL A 677 -18.53 34.94 18.65
N ASP A 678 -18.62 34.74 17.33
CA ASP A 678 -19.14 35.75 16.41
C ASP A 678 -20.58 36.13 16.76
N ASN A 679 -21.46 35.13 16.87
CA ASN A 679 -22.86 35.34 17.23
C ASN A 679 -23.02 36.02 18.61
N MET A 680 -22.22 35.61 19.59
CA MET A 680 -22.20 36.22 20.92
C MET A 680 -21.80 37.70 20.85
N CYS A 681 -20.76 38.04 20.09
CA CYS A 681 -20.28 39.41 19.92
C CYS A 681 -21.34 40.28 19.24
N ILE A 682 -21.98 39.77 18.17
CA ILE A 682 -23.05 40.49 17.46
C ILE A 682 -24.23 40.75 18.41
N LEU A 683 -24.68 39.75 19.20
CA LEU A 683 -25.76 39.92 20.18
C LEU A 683 -25.43 40.97 21.26
N VAL A 684 -24.25 40.88 21.87
CA VAL A 684 -23.84 41.83 22.92
C VAL A 684 -23.70 43.24 22.36
N HIS A 685 -23.13 43.39 21.17
CA HIS A 685 -23.03 44.71 20.51
C HIS A 685 -24.40 45.26 20.12
N ALA A 686 -25.34 44.44 19.68
CA ALA A 686 -26.70 44.84 19.37
C ALA A 686 -27.41 45.39 20.62
N VAL A 687 -27.31 44.68 21.75
CA VAL A 687 -27.85 45.15 23.04
C VAL A 687 -27.15 46.43 23.50
N LYS A 688 -25.83 46.55 23.34
CA LYS A 688 -25.07 47.77 23.70
C LYS A 688 -25.49 49.00 22.89
N ARG A 689 -25.91 48.83 21.62
CA ARG A 689 -26.35 49.92 20.72
C ARG A 689 -27.72 50.49 21.08
N GLN A 690 -28.60 49.72 21.72
CA GLN A 690 -29.91 50.19 22.15
C GLN A 690 -29.81 51.26 23.25
N SER A 691 -30.77 52.19 23.30
CA SER A 691 -30.79 53.29 24.27
C SER A 691 -30.93 52.79 25.72
N ILE A 692 -30.25 53.47 26.64
CA ILE A 692 -30.21 53.11 28.07
C ILE A 692 -31.52 53.49 28.79
N GLU A 693 -32.33 54.37 28.20
CA GLU A 693 -33.60 54.85 28.77
C GLU A 693 -34.74 53.80 28.68
N LEU A 694 -34.57 52.75 27.86
CA LEU A 694 -35.54 51.68 27.72
C LEU A 694 -35.36 50.63 28.82
N ALA A 695 -36.47 50.06 29.31
CA ALA A 695 -36.44 48.93 30.24
C ALA A 695 -35.64 47.74 29.65
N ILE A 696 -34.95 46.98 30.50
CA ILE A 696 -34.10 45.84 30.08
C ILE A 696 -34.86 44.88 29.14
N GLU A 697 -36.13 44.61 29.42
CA GLU A 697 -36.99 43.74 28.60
C GLU A 697 -37.16 44.26 27.17
N GLU A 698 -37.37 45.56 27.02
CA GLU A 698 -37.57 46.19 25.73
C GLU A 698 -36.25 46.38 24.99
N ARG A 699 -35.15 46.60 25.72
CA ARG A 699 -33.80 46.66 25.18
C ARG A 699 -33.38 45.34 24.52
N ILE A 700 -33.57 44.22 25.22
CA ILE A 700 -33.23 42.88 24.70
C ILE A 700 -34.18 42.50 23.57
N SER A 701 -35.48 42.82 23.69
CA SER A 701 -36.47 42.58 22.63
C SER A 701 -36.15 43.31 21.33
N ASN A 702 -35.78 44.60 21.40
CA ASN A 702 -35.44 45.39 20.22
C ASN A 702 -34.12 44.93 19.58
N ALA A 703 -33.11 44.57 20.40
CA ALA A 703 -31.85 44.02 19.90
C ALA A 703 -32.06 42.68 19.17
N LEU A 704 -32.88 41.78 19.74
CA LEU A 704 -33.15 40.48 19.13
C LEU A 704 -34.04 40.60 17.88
N HIS A 705 -34.93 41.58 17.83
CA HIS A 705 -35.71 41.91 16.62
C HIS A 705 -34.81 42.37 15.44
N GLU A 706 -33.75 43.13 15.73
CA GLU A 706 -32.81 43.65 14.73
C GLU A 706 -31.85 42.56 14.21
N VAL A 707 -31.29 41.74 15.10
CA VAL A 707 -30.18 40.83 14.77
C VAL A 707 -30.59 39.36 14.67
N GLY A 708 -31.66 38.94 15.37
CA GLY A 708 -32.12 37.55 15.42
C GLY A 708 -32.29 36.88 14.05
N PRO A 709 -32.97 37.51 13.06
CA PRO A 709 -33.12 36.94 11.72
C PRO A 709 -31.80 36.65 11.00
N SER A 710 -30.80 37.54 11.16
CA SER A 710 -29.48 37.38 10.53
C SER A 710 -28.70 36.22 11.13
N ILE A 711 -28.72 36.08 12.46
CA ILE A 711 -28.07 34.96 13.17
C ILE A 711 -28.71 33.63 12.76
N THR A 712 -30.06 33.56 12.69
CA THR A 712 -30.73 32.34 12.20
C THR A 712 -30.33 31.95 10.80
N LEU A 713 -30.21 32.93 9.90
CA LEU A 713 -29.88 32.66 8.51
C LEU A 713 -28.46 32.11 8.40
N ALA A 714 -27.51 32.72 9.11
CA ALA A 714 -26.13 32.27 9.17
C ALA A 714 -26.04 30.84 9.71
N SER A 715 -26.54 30.59 10.93
CA SER A 715 -26.46 29.26 11.55
C SER A 715 -27.22 28.19 10.78
N LEU A 716 -28.39 28.50 10.20
CA LEU A 716 -29.13 27.53 9.38
C LEU A 716 -28.35 27.17 8.10
N SER A 717 -27.66 28.14 7.48
CA SER A 717 -26.83 27.88 6.31
C SER A 717 -25.64 26.98 6.63
N GLU A 718 -25.01 27.17 7.79
CA GLU A 718 -23.91 26.33 8.28
C GLU A 718 -24.39 24.91 8.60
N ILE A 719 -25.51 24.77 9.31
CA ILE A 719 -26.11 23.47 9.63
C ILE A 719 -26.44 22.70 8.36
N LEU A 720 -27.05 23.35 7.37
CA LEU A 720 -27.38 22.72 6.09
C LEU A 720 -26.11 22.34 5.31
N ALA A 721 -25.08 23.19 5.32
CA ALA A 721 -23.80 22.88 4.67
C ALA A 721 -23.14 21.63 5.29
N PHE A 722 -23.07 21.55 6.63
CA PHE A 722 -22.56 20.35 7.31
C PHE A 722 -23.48 19.15 7.10
N ALA A 723 -24.79 19.33 7.10
CA ALA A 723 -25.73 18.23 6.83
C ALA A 723 -25.52 17.64 5.43
N VAL A 724 -25.26 18.46 4.42
CA VAL A 724 -24.91 17.98 3.07
C VAL A 724 -23.57 17.22 3.08
N GLY A 725 -22.61 17.64 3.89
CA GLY A 725 -21.34 16.92 4.10
C GLY A 725 -21.51 15.48 4.63
N SER A 726 -22.65 15.18 5.28
CA SER A 726 -22.93 13.83 5.79
C SER A 726 -23.23 12.78 4.71
N PHE A 727 -23.40 13.18 3.44
CA PHE A 727 -23.56 12.27 2.30
C PHE A 727 -22.23 11.76 1.74
N ILE A 728 -21.10 12.29 2.20
CA ILE A 728 -19.77 11.85 1.75
C ILE A 728 -19.57 10.37 2.13
N PRO A 729 -19.11 9.51 1.20
CA PRO A 729 -18.96 8.07 1.47
C PRO A 729 -17.85 7.74 2.47
N MET A 730 -16.88 8.65 2.64
CA MET A 730 -15.76 8.51 3.58
C MET A 730 -16.24 8.65 5.04
N PRO A 731 -16.11 7.59 5.88
CA PRO A 731 -16.68 7.57 7.24
C PRO A 731 -16.21 8.70 8.14
N ALA A 732 -14.91 9.03 8.17
CA ALA A 732 -14.40 10.08 9.04
C ALA A 732 -15.03 11.46 8.73
N CYS A 733 -15.12 11.84 7.45
CA CYS A 733 -15.77 13.09 7.03
C CYS A 733 -17.28 13.07 7.30
N ARG A 734 -17.94 11.94 7.03
CA ARG A 734 -19.37 11.77 7.25
C ARG A 734 -19.75 11.97 8.72
N VAL A 735 -19.05 11.27 9.62
CA VAL A 735 -19.28 11.36 11.06
C VAL A 735 -18.91 12.75 11.57
N PHE A 736 -17.78 13.32 11.13
CA PHE A 736 -17.41 14.70 11.45
C PHE A 736 -18.51 15.70 11.09
N SER A 737 -19.05 15.63 9.87
CA SER A 737 -20.11 16.52 9.39
C SER A 737 -21.43 16.35 10.18
N MET A 738 -21.80 15.11 10.54
CA MET A 738 -22.97 14.86 11.40
C MET A 738 -22.82 15.50 12.78
N PHE A 739 -21.65 15.33 13.41
CA PHE A 739 -21.36 15.89 14.74
C PHE A 739 -21.30 17.42 14.70
N ALA A 740 -20.69 18.00 13.66
CA ALA A 740 -20.60 19.44 13.47
C ALA A 740 -21.98 20.08 13.24
N ALA A 741 -22.83 19.48 12.40
CA ALA A 741 -24.18 19.98 12.15
C ALA A 741 -25.01 20.05 13.42
N LEU A 742 -24.98 19.00 14.26
CA LEU A 742 -25.70 18.99 15.53
C LEU A 742 -25.06 19.93 16.57
N ALA A 743 -23.73 20.03 16.62
CA ALA A 743 -23.05 20.91 17.54
C ALA A 743 -23.36 22.39 17.25
N VAL A 744 -23.33 22.81 15.98
CA VAL A 744 -23.72 24.16 15.56
C VAL A 744 -25.21 24.42 15.81
N LEU A 745 -26.08 23.42 15.60
CA LEU A 745 -27.50 23.53 15.94
C LEU A 745 -27.73 23.75 17.44
N LEU A 746 -27.09 22.94 18.30
CA LEU A 746 -27.19 23.09 19.75
C LEU A 746 -26.58 24.41 20.22
N ASP A 747 -25.48 24.85 19.62
CA ASP A 747 -24.84 26.14 19.89
C ASP A 747 -25.77 27.31 19.57
N PHE A 748 -26.37 27.32 18.37
CA PHE A 748 -27.37 28.32 17.98
C PHE A 748 -28.55 28.37 18.96
N LEU A 749 -29.09 27.20 19.34
CA LEU A 749 -30.20 27.12 20.30
C LEU A 749 -29.80 27.65 21.68
N LEU A 750 -28.62 27.30 22.19
CA LEU A 750 -28.10 27.79 23.47
C LEU A 750 -27.81 29.30 23.42
N GLN A 751 -27.36 29.84 22.30
CA GLN A 751 -27.12 31.28 22.14
C GLN A 751 -28.41 32.08 22.17
N VAL A 752 -29.43 31.67 21.42
CA VAL A 752 -30.72 32.38 21.37
C VAL A 752 -31.50 32.22 22.69
N THR A 753 -31.24 31.17 23.48
CA THR A 753 -31.91 30.89 24.77
C THR A 753 -31.06 31.30 25.98
N ALA A 754 -30.09 30.48 26.35
CA ALA A 754 -29.26 30.60 27.55
C ALA A 754 -28.42 31.88 27.53
N PHE A 755 -27.77 32.18 26.41
CA PHE A 755 -26.89 33.35 26.34
C PHE A 755 -27.66 34.67 26.39
N VAL A 756 -28.82 34.78 25.73
CA VAL A 756 -29.71 35.95 25.87
C VAL A 756 -30.19 36.12 27.33
N ALA A 757 -30.51 35.02 28.03
CA ALA A 757 -30.84 35.07 29.45
C ALA A 757 -29.65 35.53 30.32
N LEU A 758 -28.43 35.09 30.01
CA LEU A 758 -27.20 35.55 30.66
C LEU A 758 -26.93 37.04 30.41
N ILE A 759 -27.19 37.55 29.21
CA ILE A 759 -27.12 38.99 28.90
C ILE A 759 -28.14 39.75 29.77
N ALA A 760 -29.36 39.22 29.97
CA ALA A 760 -30.34 39.83 30.85
C ALA A 760 -29.86 39.91 32.31
N PHE A 761 -29.24 38.84 32.82
CA PHE A 761 -28.62 38.84 34.15
C PHE A 761 -27.45 39.82 34.26
N ASP A 762 -26.61 39.90 33.24
CA ASP A 762 -25.47 40.80 33.20
C ASP A 762 -25.91 42.28 33.11
N CYS A 763 -27.01 42.59 32.41
CA CYS A 763 -27.64 43.92 32.44
C CYS A 763 -28.21 44.25 33.83
N ARG A 764 -28.92 43.31 34.47
CA ARG A 764 -29.41 43.50 35.86
C ARG A 764 -28.27 43.71 36.86
N ARG A 765 -27.17 42.94 36.73
CA ARG A 765 -25.95 43.10 37.53
C ARG A 765 -25.33 44.49 37.36
N ALA A 766 -25.28 44.98 36.12
CA ALA A 766 -24.70 46.29 35.79
C ALA A 766 -25.53 47.46 36.35
N GLU A 767 -26.87 47.37 36.32
CA GLU A 767 -27.75 48.36 36.96
C GLU A 767 -27.62 48.38 38.49
N ASP A 768 -27.36 47.21 39.11
CA ASP A 768 -27.16 47.05 40.54
C ASP A 768 -25.76 47.49 41.07
N ASN A 769 -24.87 48.00 40.21
CA ASN A 769 -23.49 48.41 40.52
C ASN A 769 -22.62 47.31 41.20
N ARG A 770 -22.73 46.07 40.74
CA ARG A 770 -21.95 44.91 41.25
C ARG A 770 -20.72 44.60 40.38
N ILE A 771 -19.62 44.19 41.01
CA ILE A 771 -18.38 43.80 40.32
C ILE A 771 -18.61 42.51 39.50
N ASP A 772 -17.96 42.40 38.33
CA ASP A 772 -18.16 41.31 37.35
C ASP A 772 -17.64 39.94 37.83
N CYS A 773 -16.35 39.85 38.20
CA CYS A 773 -15.75 38.58 38.65
C CYS A 773 -16.23 38.12 40.03
N PHE A 774 -16.71 39.06 40.88
CA PHE A 774 -17.22 38.78 42.22
C PHE A 774 -18.58 39.47 42.43
N PRO A 775 -19.69 38.86 41.96
CA PRO A 775 -21.03 39.48 41.98
C PRO A 775 -21.58 39.78 43.38
N CYS A 776 -20.92 39.30 44.44
CA CYS A 776 -21.29 39.50 45.84
C CYS A 776 -20.90 40.89 46.39
N ILE A 777 -20.04 41.65 45.69
CA ILE A 777 -19.50 42.93 46.15
C ILE A 777 -20.19 44.08 45.38
N LYS A 778 -20.82 45.01 46.11
CA LYS A 778 -21.42 46.25 45.58
C LYS A 778 -20.46 47.43 45.74
N VAL A 779 -20.34 48.26 44.71
CA VAL A 779 -19.57 49.51 44.78
C VAL A 779 -20.52 50.66 45.14
N PRO A 780 -20.21 51.50 46.15
CA PRO A 780 -21.07 52.61 46.54
C PRO A 780 -21.15 53.68 45.43
N SER A 781 -22.38 54.08 45.09
CA SER A 781 -22.66 55.16 44.14
C SER A 781 -22.14 56.49 44.68
N SER A 782 -21.27 57.19 43.95
CA SER A 782 -20.86 58.56 44.31
C SER A 782 -22.06 59.52 44.12
N PRO A 783 -22.51 60.24 45.15
CA PRO A 783 -23.58 61.22 45.02
C PRO A 783 -22.98 62.59 44.64
N GLY A 784 -23.06 62.94 43.35
CA GLY A 784 -22.71 64.30 42.90
C GLY A 784 -22.22 64.36 41.46
N GLY A 785 -23.14 64.67 40.53
CA GLY A 785 -22.84 64.94 39.13
C GLY A 785 -24.13 65.31 38.39
N SER A 786 -24.49 66.59 38.47
CA SER A 786 -25.64 67.22 37.82
C SER A 786 -25.60 67.14 36.29
N ASN A 787 -26.79 67.09 35.69
CA ASN A 787 -27.13 67.34 34.30
C ASN A 787 -26.11 68.21 33.53
N GLU A 788 -25.38 67.60 32.59
CA GLU A 788 -24.90 68.27 31.38
C GLU A 788 -25.15 67.37 30.16
N GLY A 789 -25.45 68.03 29.05
CA GLY A 789 -26.12 67.52 27.86
C GLY A 789 -25.55 66.24 27.22
N ILE A 790 -26.49 65.47 26.69
CA ILE A 790 -26.29 64.49 25.59
C ILE A 790 -25.29 63.39 25.96
N ASN A 791 -25.78 62.39 26.69
CA ASN A 791 -25.19 61.06 26.85
C ASN A 791 -25.13 60.30 25.50
N GLN A 792 -24.45 60.85 24.49
CA GLN A 792 -23.94 60.04 23.39
C GLN A 792 -22.79 59.22 23.95
N ARG A 793 -23.10 57.96 24.30
CA ARG A 793 -22.11 56.91 24.55
C ARG A 793 -21.08 56.99 23.41
N ARG A 794 -19.85 57.45 23.70
CA ARG A 794 -18.84 57.67 22.66
C ARG A 794 -18.70 56.38 21.85
N PRO A 795 -18.78 56.40 20.51
CA PRO A 795 -18.60 55.20 19.72
C PRO A 795 -17.23 54.59 20.02
N GLY A 796 -17.20 53.27 20.20
CA GLY A 796 -15.95 52.55 20.47
C GLY A 796 -14.89 52.83 19.40
N LEU A 797 -13.61 52.71 19.78
CA LEU A 797 -12.48 53.08 18.93
C LEU A 797 -12.52 52.40 17.55
N LEU A 798 -12.96 51.14 17.49
CA LEU A 798 -13.18 50.40 16.24
C LEU A 798 -14.30 50.99 15.38
N ALA A 799 -15.45 51.30 15.96
CA ALA A 799 -16.58 51.89 15.23
C ALA A 799 -16.22 53.29 14.68
N ARG A 800 -15.43 54.06 15.44
CA ARG A 800 -14.90 55.34 15.00
C ARG A 800 -13.91 55.19 13.86
N TYR A 801 -12.95 54.27 13.95
CA TYR A 801 -12.02 53.95 12.85
C TYR A 801 -12.78 53.52 11.59
N MET A 802 -13.77 52.64 11.72
CA MET A 802 -14.52 52.12 10.59
C MET A 802 -15.34 53.21 9.88
N LYS A 803 -15.96 54.12 10.65
CA LYS A 803 -16.78 55.23 10.13
C LYS A 803 -15.95 56.41 9.61
N GLU A 804 -14.89 56.80 10.32
CA GLU A 804 -14.12 58.02 10.00
C GLU A 804 -12.95 57.76 9.05
N VAL A 805 -12.40 56.54 9.01
CA VAL A 805 -11.20 56.22 8.21
C VAL A 805 -11.50 55.17 7.15
N HIS A 806 -11.93 53.98 7.53
CA HIS A 806 -11.99 52.84 6.59
C HIS A 806 -13.09 52.98 5.53
N ALA A 807 -14.33 53.25 5.95
CA ALA A 807 -15.48 53.42 5.05
C ALA A 807 -15.30 54.56 4.01
N PRO A 808 -14.83 55.77 4.37
CA PRO A 808 -14.61 56.82 3.37
C PRO A 808 -13.47 56.48 2.39
N ILE A 809 -12.38 55.84 2.85
CA ILE A 809 -11.29 55.39 1.96
C ILE A 809 -11.79 54.34 0.97
N LEU A 810 -12.54 53.33 1.45
CA LEU A 810 -13.13 52.30 0.58
C LEU A 810 -14.25 52.86 -0.31
N GLY A 811 -14.84 54.00 0.08
CA GLY A 811 -15.85 54.72 -0.68
C GLY A 811 -15.31 55.36 -1.97
N LEU A 812 -14.02 55.70 -2.01
CA LEU A 812 -13.36 56.34 -3.15
C LEU A 812 -13.43 55.42 -4.39
N TRP A 813 -13.87 55.99 -5.52
CA TRP A 813 -14.10 55.22 -6.75
C TRP A 813 -12.83 54.53 -7.28
N ALA A 814 -11.68 55.21 -7.18
CA ALA A 814 -10.38 54.63 -7.55
C ALA A 814 -10.01 53.41 -6.69
N VAL A 815 -10.21 53.50 -5.36
CA VAL A 815 -9.91 52.41 -4.43
C VAL A 815 -10.81 51.19 -4.69
N LYS A 816 -12.10 51.40 -4.97
CA LYS A 816 -13.02 50.30 -5.34
C LYS A 816 -12.56 49.55 -6.59
N ILE A 817 -12.14 50.28 -7.63
CA ILE A 817 -11.65 49.67 -8.87
C ILE A 817 -10.39 48.84 -8.59
N VAL A 818 -9.44 49.39 -7.82
CA VAL A 818 -8.21 48.70 -7.44
C VAL A 818 -8.50 47.43 -6.64
N VAL A 819 -9.39 47.50 -5.64
CA VAL A 819 -9.77 46.33 -4.83
C VAL A 819 -10.41 45.26 -5.71
N ILE A 820 -11.38 45.61 -6.56
CA ILE A 820 -12.01 44.64 -7.48
C ILE A 820 -10.97 44.04 -8.42
N ALA A 821 -10.06 44.84 -8.98
CA ALA A 821 -9.01 44.35 -9.87
C ALA A 821 -8.08 43.35 -9.18
N ILE A 822 -7.69 43.61 -7.92
CA ILE A 822 -6.85 42.71 -7.13
C ILE A 822 -7.57 41.38 -6.84
N PHE A 823 -8.83 41.42 -6.38
CA PHE A 823 -9.58 40.20 -6.09
C PHE A 823 -9.87 39.38 -7.35
N VAL A 824 -10.14 40.03 -8.49
CA VAL A 824 -10.28 39.35 -9.78
C VAL A 824 -8.95 38.72 -10.20
N ALA A 825 -7.83 39.42 -10.04
CA ALA A 825 -6.51 38.87 -10.34
C ALA A 825 -6.19 37.65 -9.47
N PHE A 826 -6.46 37.69 -8.16
CA PHE A 826 -6.27 36.55 -7.27
C PHE A 826 -7.20 35.38 -7.59
N ALA A 827 -8.46 35.64 -7.95
CA ALA A 827 -9.39 34.59 -8.37
C ALA A 827 -8.91 33.90 -9.66
N LEU A 828 -8.46 34.67 -10.66
CA LEU A 828 -7.90 34.14 -11.90
C LEU A 828 -6.61 33.35 -11.66
N ALA A 829 -5.72 33.84 -10.79
CA ALA A 829 -4.50 33.14 -10.41
C ALA A 829 -4.79 31.83 -9.68
N SER A 830 -5.75 31.82 -8.75
CA SER A 830 -6.16 30.62 -8.01
C SER A 830 -6.72 29.55 -8.94
N VAL A 831 -7.60 29.95 -9.87
CA VAL A 831 -8.16 29.04 -10.89
C VAL A 831 -7.06 28.50 -11.83
N ALA A 832 -6.10 29.34 -12.22
CA ALA A 832 -4.97 28.89 -13.04
C ALA A 832 -4.05 27.89 -12.32
N LEU A 833 -3.98 27.94 -10.98
CA LEU A 833 -3.16 27.06 -10.16
C LEU A 833 -3.88 25.80 -9.66
N CYS A 834 -5.22 25.80 -9.59
CA CYS A 834 -6.02 24.64 -9.16
C CYS A 834 -5.65 23.31 -9.87
N PRO A 835 -5.35 23.27 -11.19
CA PRO A 835 -4.99 22.02 -11.86
C PRO A 835 -3.66 21.39 -11.41
N ARG A 836 -2.83 22.12 -10.65
CA ARG A 836 -1.54 21.62 -10.13
C ARG A 836 -1.67 20.91 -8.79
N ILE A 837 -2.88 20.80 -8.22
CA ILE A 837 -3.10 20.10 -6.97
C ILE A 837 -2.98 18.59 -7.23
N GLU A 838 -1.97 17.98 -6.62
CA GLU A 838 -1.77 16.53 -6.65
C GLU A 838 -2.83 15.84 -5.79
N SER A 839 -3.39 14.74 -6.28
CA SER A 839 -4.39 13.96 -5.57
C SER A 839 -3.73 12.83 -4.79
N GLY A 840 -3.90 12.80 -3.48
CA GLY A 840 -3.37 11.76 -2.62
C GLY A 840 -2.92 12.33 -1.28
N LEU A 841 -2.75 11.46 -0.29
CA LEU A 841 -2.13 11.79 0.98
C LEU A 841 -0.97 10.83 1.17
N GLU A 842 0.25 11.36 1.10
CA GLU A 842 1.45 10.58 1.41
C GLU A 842 1.43 10.21 2.90
N GLN A 843 1.67 8.94 3.20
CA GLN A 843 1.63 8.42 4.58
C GLN A 843 2.63 9.14 5.49
N GLN A 844 3.79 9.54 4.94
CA GLN A 844 4.85 10.27 5.65
C GLN A 844 4.38 11.63 6.20
N VAL A 845 3.44 12.31 5.53
CA VAL A 845 2.97 13.65 5.92
C VAL A 845 2.06 13.61 7.15
N VAL A 846 1.40 12.47 7.40
CA VAL A 846 0.47 12.29 8.53
C VAL A 846 1.22 11.97 9.82
N LEU A 847 2.48 11.55 9.72
CA LEU A 847 3.29 11.14 10.85
C LEU A 847 4.10 12.31 11.43
N PRO A 848 4.44 12.25 12.73
CA PRO A 848 5.37 13.20 13.34
C PRO A 848 6.66 13.32 12.54
N ARG A 849 7.25 14.52 12.49
CA ARG A 849 8.55 14.75 11.83
C ARG A 849 9.71 14.06 12.54
N ASP A 850 9.58 13.80 13.84
CA ASP A 850 10.56 13.10 14.68
C ASP A 850 10.30 11.57 14.76
N SER A 851 9.31 11.06 14.02
CA SER A 851 8.95 9.64 14.05
C SER A 851 10.03 8.78 13.40
N TYR A 852 10.31 7.61 14.00
CA TYR A 852 11.20 6.61 13.42
C TYR A 852 10.67 6.03 12.09
N LEU A 853 9.35 6.09 11.88
CA LEU A 853 8.70 5.65 10.65
C LEU A 853 9.10 6.50 9.43
N GLN A 854 9.53 7.76 9.62
CA GLN A 854 10.04 8.60 8.53
C GLN A 854 11.28 7.97 7.89
N GLY A 855 12.23 7.52 8.72
CA GLY A 855 13.43 6.81 8.26
C GLY A 855 13.11 5.47 7.60
N TYR A 856 12.12 4.75 8.15
CA TYR A 856 11.64 3.50 7.58
C TYR A 856 11.06 3.66 6.17
N PHE A 857 10.14 4.60 5.93
CA PHE A 857 9.56 4.81 4.61
C PHE A 857 10.59 5.29 3.57
N ASN A 858 11.57 6.09 3.98
CA ASN A 858 12.67 6.50 3.09
C ASN A 858 13.56 5.30 2.71
N ASN A 859 13.83 4.40 3.66
CA ASN A 859 14.61 3.20 3.37
C ASN A 859 13.82 2.18 2.52
N ILE A 860 12.50 2.06 2.69
CA ILE A 860 11.69 1.23 1.80
C ILE A 860 11.79 1.72 0.36
N SER A 861 11.59 3.02 0.13
CA SER A 861 11.59 3.58 -1.23
C SER A 861 12.97 3.49 -1.89
N GLU A 862 14.05 3.52 -1.11
CA GLU A 862 15.40 3.45 -1.61
C GLU A 862 15.93 2.01 -1.82
N TYR A 863 15.69 1.11 -0.87
CA TYR A 863 16.30 -0.22 -0.87
C TYR A 863 15.38 -1.34 -1.37
N LEU A 864 14.08 -1.27 -1.10
CA LEU A 864 13.17 -2.37 -1.39
C LEU A 864 12.89 -2.43 -2.91
N ARG A 865 13.12 -3.60 -3.52
CA ARG A 865 12.92 -3.82 -4.96
C ARG A 865 11.56 -4.41 -5.31
N ILE A 866 10.87 -4.99 -4.32
CA ILE A 866 9.57 -5.63 -4.48
C ILE A 866 8.48 -4.85 -3.73
N GLY A 867 7.30 -4.78 -4.32
CA GLY A 867 6.13 -4.16 -3.69
C GLY A 867 5.36 -5.12 -2.78
N PRO A 868 4.18 -4.70 -2.27
CA PRO A 868 3.28 -5.58 -1.54
C PRO A 868 2.75 -6.71 -2.45
N PRO A 869 2.43 -7.89 -1.88
CA PRO A 869 1.85 -9.00 -2.64
C PRO A 869 0.45 -8.67 -3.15
N LEU A 870 0.13 -9.13 -4.36
CA LEU A 870 -1.19 -9.00 -4.99
C LEU A 870 -1.85 -10.37 -5.13
N TYR A 871 -3.06 -10.51 -4.60
CA TYR A 871 -3.85 -11.75 -4.68
C TYR A 871 -5.00 -11.62 -5.67
N PHE A 872 -4.98 -12.41 -6.74
CA PHE A 872 -6.11 -12.56 -7.65
C PHE A 872 -7.06 -13.64 -7.12
N VAL A 873 -8.16 -13.21 -6.48
CA VAL A 873 -9.12 -14.12 -5.86
C VAL A 873 -10.25 -14.46 -6.84
N VAL A 874 -10.37 -15.74 -7.20
CA VAL A 874 -11.45 -16.25 -8.05
C VAL A 874 -12.60 -16.75 -7.18
N LYS A 875 -13.82 -16.31 -7.49
CA LYS A 875 -15.05 -16.72 -6.80
C LYS A 875 -15.76 -17.84 -7.56
N ASP A 876 -16.43 -18.73 -6.85
CA ASP A 876 -17.33 -19.75 -7.41
C ASP A 876 -16.70 -20.65 -8.50
N TYR A 877 -15.48 -21.14 -8.25
CA TYR A 877 -14.81 -22.06 -9.18
C TYR A 877 -15.49 -23.44 -9.20
N ASN A 878 -15.77 -23.94 -10.41
CA ASN A 878 -16.43 -25.23 -10.61
C ASN A 878 -15.40 -26.29 -10.99
N TYR A 879 -15.17 -27.24 -10.07
CA TYR A 879 -14.22 -28.34 -10.19
C TYR A 879 -14.69 -29.50 -11.09
N SER A 880 -15.88 -29.41 -11.69
CA SER A 880 -16.37 -30.47 -12.59
C SER A 880 -15.51 -30.59 -13.85
N LEU A 881 -15.25 -31.83 -14.28
CA LEU A 881 -14.54 -32.12 -15.53
C LEU A 881 -15.24 -31.56 -16.78
N GLU A 882 -16.55 -31.32 -16.71
CA GLU A 882 -17.34 -30.72 -17.80
C GLU A 882 -17.19 -29.18 -17.86
N SER A 883 -16.60 -28.58 -16.83
CA SER A 883 -16.44 -27.13 -16.71
C SER A 883 -15.29 -26.61 -17.57
N ARG A 884 -15.54 -25.56 -18.37
CA ARG A 884 -14.49 -24.83 -19.08
C ARG A 884 -13.69 -23.88 -18.19
N HIS A 885 -14.03 -23.77 -16.90
CA HIS A 885 -13.38 -22.83 -15.99
C HIS A 885 -11.88 -23.11 -15.84
N THR A 886 -11.46 -24.38 -15.84
CA THR A 886 -10.02 -24.74 -15.77
C THR A 886 -9.23 -24.08 -16.90
N ASN A 887 -9.70 -24.19 -18.15
CA ASN A 887 -9.03 -23.63 -19.33
C ASN A 887 -8.99 -22.09 -19.32
N GLN A 888 -9.97 -21.45 -18.68
CA GLN A 888 -10.03 -19.99 -18.49
C GLN A 888 -9.09 -19.48 -17.40
N LEU A 889 -8.60 -20.35 -16.51
CA LEU A 889 -7.67 -19.98 -15.44
C LEU A 889 -6.23 -20.37 -15.76
N CYS A 890 -5.99 -21.61 -16.19
CA CYS A 890 -4.66 -22.22 -16.27
C CYS A 890 -3.73 -21.56 -17.30
N SER A 891 -2.42 -21.75 -17.13
CA SER A 891 -1.40 -21.26 -18.07
C SER A 891 -0.50 -22.36 -18.65
N ILE A 892 -0.94 -23.62 -18.62
CA ILE A 892 -0.22 -24.74 -19.27
C ILE A 892 -0.65 -24.91 -20.74
N SER A 893 0.01 -25.81 -21.47
CA SER A 893 -0.39 -26.16 -22.85
C SER A 893 -1.88 -26.59 -22.91
N GLN A 894 -2.59 -26.24 -23.99
CA GLN A 894 -4.04 -26.45 -24.21
C GLN A 894 -4.99 -25.55 -23.39
N CYS A 895 -4.50 -24.66 -22.53
CA CYS A 895 -5.33 -23.64 -21.89
C CYS A 895 -5.73 -22.51 -22.85
N ASP A 896 -6.78 -21.76 -22.51
CA ASP A 896 -7.22 -20.63 -23.33
C ASP A 896 -6.13 -19.53 -23.38
N SER A 897 -5.95 -18.91 -24.54
CA SER A 897 -4.93 -17.86 -24.74
C SER A 897 -5.17 -16.61 -23.89
N ASN A 898 -6.44 -16.32 -23.59
CA ASN A 898 -6.91 -15.23 -22.76
C ASN A 898 -7.23 -15.66 -21.32
N SER A 899 -6.64 -16.78 -20.85
CA SER A 899 -6.80 -17.21 -19.47
C SER A 899 -6.25 -16.18 -18.48
N LEU A 900 -6.77 -16.19 -17.25
CA LEU A 900 -6.38 -15.23 -16.21
C LEU A 900 -4.87 -15.21 -15.98
N LEU A 901 -4.24 -16.38 -15.87
CA LEU A 901 -2.80 -16.48 -15.61
C LEU A 901 -1.95 -16.08 -16.81
N ASN A 902 -2.42 -16.33 -18.05
CA ASN A 902 -1.77 -15.85 -19.27
C ASN A 902 -1.84 -14.31 -19.38
N GLU A 903 -2.94 -13.68 -18.97
CA GLU A 903 -3.06 -12.21 -18.94
C GLU A 903 -2.13 -11.58 -17.87
N VAL A 904 -2.09 -12.14 -16.66
CA VAL A 904 -1.18 -11.63 -15.60
C VAL A 904 0.28 -11.81 -16.01
N SER A 905 0.60 -12.95 -16.60
CA SER A 905 1.91 -13.23 -17.20
C SER A 905 2.31 -12.22 -18.27
N ARG A 906 1.37 -11.78 -19.11
CA ARG A 906 1.61 -10.75 -20.13
C ARG A 906 1.82 -9.38 -19.48
N ALA A 907 1.04 -9.07 -18.45
CA ALA A 907 1.18 -7.84 -17.69
C ALA A 907 2.55 -7.75 -16.99
N SER A 908 3.11 -8.87 -16.52
CA SER A 908 4.45 -8.88 -15.88
C SER A 908 5.61 -8.58 -16.84
N LEU A 909 5.40 -8.66 -18.17
CA LEU A 909 6.43 -8.32 -19.16
C LEU A 909 6.65 -6.80 -19.28
N VAL A 910 5.73 -5.97 -18.80
CA VAL A 910 5.78 -4.50 -18.86
C VAL A 910 5.54 -3.85 -17.49
N PRO A 911 6.43 -4.10 -16.50
CA PRO A 911 6.24 -3.73 -15.09
C PRO A 911 6.08 -2.23 -14.87
N GLU A 912 6.74 -1.38 -15.66
CA GLU A 912 6.64 0.09 -15.58
C GLU A 912 5.21 0.61 -15.83
N SER A 913 4.38 -0.17 -16.54
CA SER A 913 3.02 0.23 -16.91
C SER A 913 1.94 -0.51 -16.13
N SER A 914 2.16 -1.81 -15.88
CA SER A 914 1.23 -2.69 -15.18
C SER A 914 1.40 -2.68 -13.66
N TYR A 915 2.57 -2.22 -13.17
CA TYR A 915 2.99 -2.33 -11.77
C TYR A 915 3.02 -3.78 -11.25
N ILE A 916 3.12 -4.76 -12.15
CA ILE A 916 3.29 -6.18 -11.84
C ILE A 916 4.70 -6.59 -12.26
N ALA A 917 5.55 -6.94 -11.30
CA ALA A 917 6.96 -7.28 -11.55
C ALA A 917 7.19 -8.77 -11.82
N LYS A 918 6.37 -9.66 -11.25
CA LYS A 918 6.50 -11.12 -11.36
C LYS A 918 5.18 -11.73 -11.84
N PRO A 919 5.20 -12.87 -12.55
CA PRO A 919 3.98 -13.62 -12.88
C PRO A 919 3.28 -14.11 -11.59
N ALA A 920 2.02 -14.53 -11.71
CA ALA A 920 1.25 -15.03 -10.57
C ALA A 920 1.56 -16.51 -10.28
N ALA A 921 1.58 -16.85 -8.98
CA ALA A 921 1.73 -18.24 -8.54
C ALA A 921 0.38 -18.94 -8.70
N SER A 922 0.40 -20.15 -9.22
CA SER A 922 -0.81 -20.90 -9.56
C SER A 922 -0.78 -22.29 -8.97
N TRP A 923 -1.55 -22.49 -7.90
CA TRP A 923 -1.78 -23.82 -7.35
C TRP A 923 -2.42 -24.78 -8.38
N LEU A 924 -3.20 -24.23 -9.33
CA LEU A 924 -3.88 -25.02 -10.35
C LEU A 924 -2.90 -25.58 -11.38
N ASP A 925 -1.97 -24.74 -11.87
CA ASP A 925 -0.97 -25.18 -12.83
C ASP A 925 -0.02 -26.19 -12.17
N ASP A 926 0.40 -25.94 -10.93
CA ASP A 926 1.23 -26.87 -10.15
C ASP A 926 0.53 -28.22 -9.94
N PHE A 927 -0.77 -28.20 -9.64
CA PHE A 927 -1.57 -29.41 -9.50
C PHE A 927 -1.68 -30.20 -10.81
N LEU A 928 -1.91 -29.51 -11.93
CA LEU A 928 -2.00 -30.15 -13.25
C LEU A 928 -0.64 -30.73 -13.70
N VAL A 929 0.46 -30.03 -13.40
CA VAL A 929 1.82 -30.51 -13.61
C VAL A 929 2.12 -31.74 -12.74
N TRP A 930 1.75 -31.70 -11.46
CA TRP A 930 1.91 -32.83 -10.54
C TRP A 930 1.14 -34.09 -10.97
N LEU A 931 -0.02 -33.88 -11.63
CA LEU A 931 -0.82 -34.95 -12.22
C LEU A 931 -0.29 -35.49 -13.55
N SER A 932 0.60 -34.75 -14.24
CA SER A 932 1.06 -35.11 -15.57
C SER A 932 1.73 -36.49 -15.57
N PRO A 933 1.36 -37.39 -16.50
CA PRO A 933 2.05 -38.67 -16.66
C PRO A 933 3.54 -38.51 -16.98
N GLU A 934 3.94 -37.37 -17.57
CA GLU A 934 5.31 -37.08 -17.97
C GLU A 934 6.21 -36.79 -16.76
N ALA A 935 5.65 -36.21 -15.69
CA ALA A 935 6.30 -36.03 -14.38
C ALA A 935 6.27 -37.35 -13.59
N PHE A 936 6.82 -38.41 -14.18
CA PHE A 936 7.01 -39.71 -13.53
C PHE A 936 7.70 -39.48 -12.17
N GLY A 937 7.10 -39.96 -11.06
CA GLY A 937 7.61 -39.72 -9.70
C GLY A 937 6.66 -38.94 -8.79
N CYS A 938 5.79 -38.09 -9.34
CA CYS A 938 4.87 -37.24 -8.57
C CYS A 938 3.59 -37.99 -8.16
N CYS A 939 2.56 -38.04 -9.03
CA CYS A 939 1.33 -38.78 -8.74
C CYS A 939 1.49 -40.27 -9.08
N ARG A 940 1.63 -41.10 -8.05
CA ARG A 940 1.74 -42.55 -8.20
C ARG A 940 0.67 -43.30 -7.43
N LYS A 941 0.32 -44.47 -7.95
CA LYS A 941 -0.56 -45.43 -7.30
C LYS A 941 0.01 -46.83 -7.38
N PHE A 942 -0.18 -47.59 -6.32
CA PHE A 942 0.04 -49.03 -6.33
C PHE A 942 -0.97 -49.71 -7.28
N MET A 943 -0.67 -50.92 -7.72
CA MET A 943 -1.56 -51.71 -8.58
C MET A 943 -2.96 -51.97 -7.99
N ASN A 944 -3.08 -51.93 -6.66
CA ASN A 944 -4.35 -52.03 -5.93
C ASN A 944 -5.17 -50.71 -5.92
N GLY A 945 -4.65 -49.63 -6.51
CA GLY A 945 -5.28 -48.31 -6.59
C GLY A 945 -5.00 -47.37 -5.41
N THR A 946 -4.23 -47.77 -4.39
CA THR A 946 -3.88 -46.89 -3.27
C THR A 946 -2.76 -45.92 -3.64
N TYR A 947 -2.71 -44.76 -2.99
CA TYR A 947 -1.64 -43.78 -3.17
C TYR A 947 -0.27 -44.40 -2.90
N CYS A 948 0.65 -44.22 -3.84
CA CYS A 948 2.05 -44.59 -3.68
C CYS A 948 2.85 -43.30 -3.45
N PRO A 949 3.44 -43.10 -2.26
CA PRO A 949 4.23 -41.91 -1.98
C PRO A 949 5.48 -41.89 -2.88
N PRO A 950 6.11 -40.73 -3.09
CA PRO A 950 7.40 -40.60 -3.78
C PRO A 950 8.51 -41.52 -3.25
N ASP A 951 9.53 -41.81 -4.07
CA ASP A 951 10.57 -42.80 -3.74
C ASP A 951 11.45 -42.38 -2.54
N ASP A 952 11.53 -41.08 -2.30
CA ASP A 952 12.22 -40.42 -1.20
C ASP A 952 11.38 -40.35 0.10
N GLN A 953 10.16 -40.89 0.10
CA GLN A 953 9.25 -40.83 1.26
C GLN A 953 8.91 -42.23 1.81
N PRO A 954 8.70 -42.37 3.14
CA PRO A 954 8.24 -43.64 3.72
C PRO A 954 6.88 -44.07 3.16
N PRO A 955 6.65 -45.36 2.83
CA PRO A 955 7.49 -46.54 3.11
C PRO A 955 8.46 -46.91 1.97
N CYS A 956 8.60 -46.07 0.94
CA CYS A 956 9.52 -46.33 -0.19
C CYS A 956 10.99 -46.17 0.22
N CYS A 957 11.25 -45.30 1.20
CA CYS A 957 12.54 -45.11 1.84
C CYS A 957 12.46 -45.45 3.34
N SER A 958 13.47 -46.14 3.86
CA SER A 958 13.57 -46.44 5.29
C SER A 958 14.11 -45.22 6.05
N PRO A 959 13.59 -44.89 7.25
CA PRO A 959 13.97 -43.67 7.96
C PRO A 959 15.45 -43.60 8.39
N ASP A 960 16.21 -44.70 8.30
CA ASP A 960 17.62 -44.81 8.70
C ASP A 960 18.62 -44.81 7.52
N GLU A 961 18.16 -44.70 6.26
CA GLU A 961 19.04 -44.65 5.07
C GLU A 961 19.35 -43.20 4.64
N PHE A 962 20.64 -42.83 4.66
CA PHE A 962 21.15 -41.51 4.23
C PHE A 962 20.98 -41.23 2.72
N SER A 963 20.73 -42.26 1.92
CA SER A 963 20.34 -42.15 0.52
C SER A 963 19.31 -43.24 0.22
N CYS A 964 18.15 -42.84 -0.30
CA CYS A 964 17.10 -43.77 -0.69
C CYS A 964 17.58 -44.58 -1.90
N GLY A 965 18.17 -45.74 -1.65
CA GLY A 965 18.42 -46.73 -2.70
C GLY A 965 17.09 -47.29 -3.23
N PHE A 966 17.13 -47.99 -4.36
CA PHE A 966 15.97 -48.67 -4.96
C PHE A 966 15.37 -49.75 -4.03
N GLY A 967 14.71 -49.34 -2.95
CA GLY A 967 14.01 -50.18 -2.00
C GLY A 967 12.88 -50.93 -2.70
N GLY A 968 12.80 -52.24 -2.50
CA GLY A 968 11.89 -53.12 -3.23
C GLY A 968 10.39 -52.89 -3.00
N VAL A 969 9.99 -52.02 -2.06
CA VAL A 969 8.59 -51.82 -1.63
C VAL A 969 7.75 -51.06 -2.67
N CYS A 970 8.33 -50.08 -3.36
CA CYS A 970 7.60 -49.21 -4.29
C CYS A 970 7.89 -49.49 -5.78
N LYS A 971 8.49 -50.65 -6.10
CA LYS A 971 8.74 -51.08 -7.48
C LYS A 971 7.45 -51.31 -8.29
N ASP A 972 6.34 -51.61 -7.62
CA ASP A 972 5.04 -51.92 -8.24
C ASP A 972 4.14 -50.67 -8.43
N CYS A 973 4.70 -49.46 -8.32
CA CYS A 973 3.95 -48.22 -8.50
C CYS A 973 3.82 -47.83 -9.98
N THR A 974 2.63 -47.36 -10.35
CA THR A 974 2.33 -46.85 -11.68
C THR A 974 1.85 -45.40 -11.59
N THR A 975 1.90 -44.65 -12.69
CA THR A 975 1.34 -43.29 -12.73
C THR A 975 -0.16 -43.31 -12.41
N CYS A 976 -0.65 -42.27 -11.75
CA CYS A 976 -2.08 -42.13 -11.44
C CYS A 976 -2.95 -42.25 -12.70
N PHE A 977 -2.46 -41.67 -13.80
CA PHE A 977 -3.12 -41.61 -15.10
C PHE A 977 -2.20 -42.11 -16.22
N ARG A 978 -2.78 -42.79 -17.21
CA ARG A 978 -2.07 -43.22 -18.44
C ARG A 978 -2.37 -42.23 -19.56
N HIS A 979 -1.49 -42.09 -20.55
CA HIS A 979 -1.74 -41.21 -21.71
C HIS A 979 -3.09 -41.48 -22.39
N SER A 980 -3.57 -42.74 -22.42
CA SER A 980 -4.87 -43.09 -23.00
C SER A 980 -6.08 -42.58 -22.21
N ALA A 981 -5.90 -42.16 -20.94
CA ALA A 981 -6.94 -41.58 -20.10
C ALA A 981 -7.00 -40.05 -20.21
N PHE A 982 -5.95 -39.40 -20.75
CA PHE A 982 -5.88 -37.96 -21.00
C PHE A 982 -6.35 -37.57 -22.42
N GLY A 983 -7.12 -38.45 -23.08
CA GLY A 983 -7.90 -38.08 -24.26
C GLY A 983 -9.01 -37.10 -23.90
N PHE A 984 -8.63 -35.87 -23.53
CA PHE A 984 -9.50 -34.70 -23.64
C PHE A 984 -9.63 -34.44 -25.14
N GLY A 985 -10.72 -34.96 -25.71
CA GLY A 985 -11.07 -34.82 -27.11
C GLY A 985 -11.46 -33.40 -27.50
#